data_AF-E1Z9P3-F1
#
_entry.id   AF-E1Z9P3-F1
#
_cell.length_a   1.000
_cell.length_b   1.000
_cell.length_c   1.000
_cell.angle_alpha   90.00
_cell.angle_beta   90.00
_cell.angle_gamma   90.00
#
_symmetry.space_group_name_H-M   'P 1'
#
loop_
_entity.id
_entity.type
_entity.pdbx_description
1 polymer ?
#
loop_
_entity_poly.entity_id
_entity_poly.type
_entity_poly.pdbx_seq_one_letter_code
_entity_poly.pdbx_strand_id
1 'polypeptide(L)'
;MSEGSVDVVAQDTTLGPLLESQVYYTQGKGDNSTDNTVISPQVVLAGIELSVAEAAQTVDACAELCRGEDPCTWFVWCPAQGGCDAGGVQLEFQDCQLLAPNGTAVPQVLAQGLQVAATSGFPWRTEARQFPGFTTVPAQGFEGMGDQTCPGSVLPGKCAFRTAVEAAMFCMTAASQCRTIVVYPNGTDGASDLVAVLKAVNLPPSTTTASPLMYSITRLDNLPITAQYLYNSDGTTILPTPEEAAANSSWQGCFIGRNAAVDGIVVSTIAQPSAEACCRACRGWGLGSASVVTVNATSTPDSCNCWNYCEQPGGCRYQASGGMVLQLEQYQCQLRFQTLIQPTLAYPAALIAKGPAVPFSAGGPIVTSGPQLPGYTLLPGKGLFSFGRFNCSQSLRPEIQECVLPGSPQQLADICDQEWECEAFILKQQGVSGLGSSLGIFKHDANASAILWNPTGLLYLRDEQPAVPPSPSPSPPAPDSAAAASSLSAGAIAGIAVGSAAAAAALVGAAVWLARRRRQRRLHQQGAKLNGSGGSSSERVADEEAAPASGAAPAAAAAAPDAGPPPSAFAAAAFDTGGGSSSPAPQSLTSQPSVGVGELPHLPSMSSTVLGAGMPHAPSLALPELQQLIQAQDAAVTSSSGDSGGAASPSDAQQQLLAAAQLPQGLRDFLVDPDSFHYCRLPNGKLHELGSGASGKVYKAVLHGEFVAAKEIEIGTNPDLQQTFVREAVRLHQLRHATVVGFVGVALVGTKGVLLQELCEGR
;
A
#
# COMPACT_ATOMS: atom_id res chain seq x y z
N MET A 1 -56.02 -44.49 11.95
CA MET A 1 -55.61 -43.08 11.88
C MET A 1 -54.64 -42.87 13.01
N SER A 2 -53.40 -42.57 12.68
CA SER A 2 -52.29 -42.36 13.61
C SER A 2 -51.27 -41.51 12.87
N GLU A 3 -51.22 -40.23 13.19
CA GLU A 3 -50.32 -39.27 12.55
C GLU A 3 -48.90 -39.53 13.08
N GLY A 4 -48.08 -40.18 12.26
CA GLY A 4 -46.66 -40.32 12.53
C GLY A 4 -45.96 -39.02 12.17
N SER A 5 -45.71 -38.14 13.15
CA SER A 5 -44.76 -37.05 12.98
C SER A 5 -43.39 -37.66 12.71
N VAL A 6 -42.93 -37.58 11.46
CA VAL A 6 -41.56 -37.93 11.12
C VAL A 6 -40.74 -36.68 11.34
N ASP A 7 -40.14 -36.57 12.52
CA ASP A 7 -39.14 -35.55 12.81
C ASP A 7 -37.90 -35.83 11.95
N VAL A 8 -37.91 -35.29 10.74
CA VAL A 8 -36.74 -35.28 9.85
C VAL A 8 -35.72 -34.34 10.50
N VAL A 9 -34.83 -34.92 11.29
CA VAL A 9 -33.63 -34.26 11.77
C VAL A 9 -32.76 -33.99 10.55
N ALA A 10 -32.95 -32.81 9.94
CA ALA A 10 -32.12 -32.31 8.87
C ALA A 10 -30.67 -32.30 9.37
N GLN A 11 -29.83 -33.12 8.76
CA GLN A 11 -28.40 -33.08 9.03
C GLN A 11 -27.87 -31.79 8.41
N ASP A 12 -27.49 -30.84 9.26
CA ASP A 12 -26.96 -29.53 8.89
C ASP A 12 -25.52 -29.65 8.35
N THR A 13 -25.37 -30.42 7.27
CA THR A 13 -24.09 -30.68 6.60
C THR A 13 -23.75 -29.54 5.63
N THR A 14 -23.58 -28.34 6.18
CA THR A 14 -22.92 -27.25 5.46
C THR A 14 -21.50 -27.70 5.06
N LEU A 15 -21.13 -27.42 3.81
CA LEU A 15 -19.85 -27.85 3.23
C LEU A 15 -18.73 -26.80 3.45
N GLY A 16 -18.99 -25.81 4.31
CA GLY A 16 -18.13 -24.67 4.58
C GLY A 16 -18.47 -23.43 3.73
N PRO A 17 -17.64 -22.37 3.82
CA PRO A 17 -17.83 -21.14 3.06
C PRO A 17 -17.48 -21.32 1.58
N LEU A 18 -18.13 -20.53 0.71
CA LEU A 18 -17.78 -20.44 -0.71
C LEU A 18 -16.31 -19.99 -0.88
N LEU A 19 -15.51 -20.76 -1.63
CA LEU A 19 -14.09 -20.49 -1.87
C LEU A 19 -13.86 -19.72 -3.18
N GLU A 20 -12.79 -18.93 -3.22
CA GLU A 20 -12.37 -18.16 -4.40
C GLU A 20 -12.08 -19.04 -5.63
N SER A 21 -11.53 -20.24 -5.38
CA SER A 21 -11.27 -21.26 -6.41
C SER A 21 -12.52 -21.89 -7.02
N GLN A 22 -13.72 -21.53 -6.54
CA GLN A 22 -15.02 -22.02 -6.99
C GLN A 22 -15.84 -20.95 -7.73
N VAL A 23 -15.31 -19.73 -7.89
CA VAL A 23 -16.05 -18.62 -8.50
C VAL A 23 -15.43 -18.12 -9.81
N TYR A 24 -16.30 -17.58 -10.65
CA TYR A 24 -15.96 -16.87 -11.88
C TYR A 24 -16.53 -15.46 -11.80
N TYR A 25 -15.83 -14.50 -12.41
CA TYR A 25 -16.25 -13.10 -12.44
C TYR A 25 -16.80 -12.79 -13.84
N THR A 26 -18.09 -12.42 -13.94
CA THR A 26 -18.61 -11.82 -15.18
C THR A 26 -18.26 -10.34 -15.20
N GLN A 27 -17.77 -9.87 -16.35
CA GLN A 27 -17.54 -8.44 -16.57
C GLN A 27 -18.89 -7.76 -16.88
N GLY A 28 -19.18 -6.68 -16.16
CA GLY A 28 -20.31 -5.80 -16.46
C GLY A 28 -20.23 -5.19 -17.86
N LYS A 29 -21.34 -4.66 -18.36
CA LYS A 29 -21.44 -4.08 -19.73
C LYS A 29 -20.85 -2.67 -19.87
N GLY A 30 -20.06 -2.21 -18.92
CA GLY A 30 -19.41 -0.89 -18.94
C GLY A 30 -18.19 -0.85 -18.02
N ASP A 31 -17.48 0.29 -18.02
CA ASP A 31 -16.24 0.48 -17.26
C ASP A 31 -16.44 0.56 -15.73
N ASN A 32 -17.69 0.48 -15.24
CA ASN A 32 -18.04 0.63 -13.84
C ASN A 32 -18.04 -0.72 -13.10
N SER A 33 -17.23 -0.85 -12.05
CA SER A 33 -16.97 -2.14 -11.38
C SER A 33 -18.15 -2.70 -10.56
N THR A 34 -19.20 -1.91 -10.35
CA THR A 34 -20.49 -2.29 -9.72
C THR A 34 -21.29 -3.31 -10.52
N ASP A 35 -21.08 -3.33 -11.83
CA ASP A 35 -21.91 -4.09 -12.77
C ASP A 35 -21.46 -5.56 -12.89
N ASN A 36 -20.37 -5.92 -12.21
CA ASN A 36 -19.82 -7.26 -12.18
C ASN A 36 -20.68 -8.21 -11.33
N THR A 37 -20.68 -9.49 -11.70
CA THR A 37 -21.30 -10.58 -10.92
C THR A 37 -20.23 -11.61 -10.58
N VAL A 38 -20.28 -12.15 -9.37
CA VAL A 38 -19.51 -13.34 -8.97
C VAL A 38 -20.44 -14.55 -9.06
N ILE A 39 -20.08 -15.57 -9.85
CA ILE A 39 -20.92 -16.75 -10.09
C ILE A 39 -20.17 -18.05 -9.74
N SER A 40 -20.88 -19.03 -9.20
CA SER A 40 -20.39 -20.35 -8.85
C SER A 40 -21.32 -21.42 -9.43
N PRO A 41 -20.97 -21.98 -10.61
CA PRO A 41 -21.71 -23.09 -11.21
C PRO A 41 -21.64 -24.35 -10.34
N GLN A 42 -22.73 -25.13 -10.33
CA GLN A 42 -22.83 -26.38 -9.56
C GLN A 42 -22.66 -26.17 -8.04
N VAL A 43 -23.21 -25.08 -7.52
CA VAL A 43 -23.22 -24.73 -6.09
C VAL A 43 -24.62 -24.22 -5.70
N VAL A 44 -25.07 -24.59 -4.50
CA VAL A 44 -26.21 -24.00 -3.78
C VAL A 44 -25.70 -23.32 -2.52
N LEU A 45 -26.09 -22.07 -2.30
CA LEU A 45 -25.73 -21.30 -1.10
C LEU A 45 -26.88 -21.26 -0.08
N ALA A 46 -26.53 -21.29 1.21
CA ALA A 46 -27.46 -21.07 2.31
C ALA A 46 -27.82 -19.58 2.44
N GLY A 47 -29.06 -19.27 2.81
CA GLY A 47 -29.49 -17.91 3.10
C GLY A 47 -30.90 -17.88 3.71
N ILE A 48 -31.39 -16.68 3.99
CA ILE A 48 -32.81 -16.45 4.29
C ILE A 48 -33.49 -16.19 2.95
N GLU A 49 -34.50 -17.00 2.59
CA GLU A 49 -35.28 -16.77 1.37
C GLU A 49 -36.06 -15.45 1.45
N LEU A 50 -35.94 -14.66 0.38
CA LEU A 50 -36.68 -13.41 0.19
C LEU A 50 -37.82 -13.60 -0.81
N SER A 51 -37.48 -14.14 -1.98
CA SER A 51 -38.37 -14.30 -3.11
C SER A 51 -37.82 -15.37 -4.07
N VAL A 52 -38.70 -15.96 -4.88
CA VAL A 52 -38.34 -16.68 -6.10
C VAL A 52 -38.88 -15.87 -7.27
N ALA A 53 -37.99 -15.42 -8.16
CA ALA A 53 -38.31 -14.65 -9.34
C ALA A 53 -38.32 -15.55 -10.58
N GLU A 54 -39.48 -15.63 -11.24
CA GLU A 54 -39.70 -16.41 -12.45
C GLU A 54 -38.91 -15.87 -13.66
N ALA A 55 -38.56 -16.76 -14.59
CA ALA A 55 -38.10 -16.42 -15.95
C ALA A 55 -36.84 -15.52 -16.05
N ALA A 56 -35.91 -15.62 -15.10
CA ALA A 56 -34.58 -15.04 -15.20
C ALA A 56 -33.76 -15.76 -16.30
N GLN A 57 -33.82 -15.28 -17.53
CA GLN A 57 -33.29 -15.99 -18.72
C GLN A 57 -31.78 -16.31 -18.66
N THR A 58 -31.01 -15.61 -17.82
CA THR A 58 -29.57 -15.84 -17.60
C THR A 58 -29.19 -15.61 -16.13
N VAL A 59 -28.02 -16.13 -15.74
CA VAL A 59 -27.43 -15.87 -14.41
C VAL A 59 -27.23 -14.38 -14.13
N ASP A 60 -26.85 -13.57 -15.13
CA ASP A 60 -26.71 -12.12 -14.96
C ASP A 60 -28.06 -11.40 -14.82
N ALA A 61 -29.15 -11.95 -15.38
CA ALA A 61 -30.51 -11.45 -15.12
C ALA A 61 -30.97 -11.76 -13.69
N CYS A 62 -30.62 -12.94 -13.16
CA CYS A 62 -30.83 -13.28 -11.76
C CYS A 62 -29.99 -12.38 -10.82
N ALA A 63 -28.76 -12.06 -11.20
CA ALA A 63 -27.93 -11.08 -10.49
C ALA A 63 -28.53 -9.67 -10.49
N GLU A 64 -29.15 -9.24 -11.59
CA GLU A 64 -29.81 -7.93 -11.70
C GLU A 64 -31.09 -7.86 -10.87
N LEU A 65 -31.90 -8.93 -10.85
CA LEU A 65 -33.03 -9.08 -9.95
C LEU A 65 -32.57 -8.98 -8.49
N CYS A 66 -31.46 -9.64 -8.13
CA CYS A 66 -30.84 -9.48 -6.83
C CYS A 66 -30.41 -8.02 -6.59
N ARG A 67 -29.71 -7.34 -7.54
CA ARG A 67 -29.31 -5.92 -7.38
C ARG A 67 -30.49 -5.03 -7.00
N GLY A 68 -31.64 -5.22 -7.64
CA GLY A 68 -32.86 -4.43 -7.43
C GLY A 68 -33.62 -4.71 -6.13
N GLU A 69 -33.35 -5.82 -5.44
CA GLU A 69 -33.91 -6.12 -4.12
C GLU A 69 -32.86 -5.85 -3.03
N ASP A 70 -32.98 -4.73 -2.31
CA ASP A 70 -32.01 -4.28 -1.28
C ASP A 70 -31.53 -5.36 -0.27
N PRO A 71 -32.40 -6.21 0.31
CA PRO A 71 -31.94 -7.29 1.20
C PRO A 71 -31.24 -8.45 0.48
N CYS A 72 -31.40 -8.59 -0.85
CA CYS A 72 -30.76 -9.67 -1.59
C CYS A 72 -29.24 -9.46 -1.62
N THR A 73 -28.53 -10.44 -1.09
CA THR A 73 -27.07 -10.41 -1.00
C THR A 73 -26.45 -11.47 -1.92
N TRP A 74 -27.07 -12.64 -2.05
CA TRP A 74 -26.70 -13.66 -3.02
C TRP A 74 -27.95 -14.35 -3.59
N PHE A 75 -27.78 -15.17 -4.63
CA PHE A 75 -28.88 -15.81 -5.34
C PHE A 75 -28.54 -17.26 -5.75
N VAL A 76 -29.57 -18.04 -6.08
CA VAL A 76 -29.46 -19.36 -6.72
C VAL A 76 -30.29 -19.35 -8.01
N TRP A 77 -29.66 -19.63 -9.15
CA TRP A 77 -30.29 -19.64 -10.48
C TRP A 77 -30.38 -21.05 -11.06
N CYS A 78 -31.48 -21.35 -11.76
CA CYS A 78 -31.78 -22.68 -12.27
C CYS A 78 -31.62 -22.84 -13.80
N PRO A 79 -30.44 -23.29 -14.30
CA PRO A 79 -30.22 -23.56 -15.74
C PRO A 79 -30.88 -24.84 -16.28
N ALA A 80 -31.49 -25.66 -15.42
CA ALA A 80 -31.95 -27.01 -15.78
C ALA A 80 -33.40 -27.03 -16.29
N GLN A 81 -33.62 -27.59 -17.48
CA GLN A 81 -34.95 -27.67 -18.12
C GLN A 81 -35.98 -28.53 -17.35
N GLY A 82 -35.53 -29.38 -16.43
CA GLY A 82 -36.38 -30.16 -15.53
C GLY A 82 -36.53 -29.56 -14.13
N GLY A 83 -36.11 -28.30 -13.94
CA GLY A 83 -35.95 -27.70 -12.62
C GLY A 83 -34.70 -28.20 -11.88
N CYS A 84 -34.46 -27.66 -10.69
CA CYS A 84 -33.33 -28.00 -9.84
C CYS A 84 -33.66 -27.77 -8.35
N ASP A 85 -32.98 -28.51 -7.46
CA ASP A 85 -33.08 -28.35 -6.02
C ASP A 85 -32.08 -27.29 -5.53
N ALA A 86 -32.59 -26.26 -4.86
CA ALA A 86 -31.86 -25.17 -4.21
C ALA A 86 -31.80 -25.33 -2.68
N GLY A 87 -31.62 -26.56 -2.18
CA GLY A 87 -31.41 -26.85 -0.76
C GLY A 87 -32.72 -27.13 0.01
N GLY A 88 -33.65 -27.84 -0.64
CA GLY A 88 -35.01 -28.07 -0.17
C GLY A 88 -36.07 -27.25 -0.91
N VAL A 89 -35.64 -26.29 -1.74
CA VAL A 89 -36.51 -25.42 -2.55
C VAL A 89 -36.41 -25.86 -4.01
N GLN A 90 -37.51 -26.38 -4.55
CA GLN A 90 -37.58 -26.82 -5.94
C GLN A 90 -37.85 -25.62 -6.86
N LEU A 91 -36.86 -25.29 -7.69
CA LEU A 91 -36.94 -24.23 -8.71
C LEU A 91 -37.35 -24.83 -10.06
N GLU A 92 -38.12 -24.09 -10.86
CA GLU A 92 -38.37 -24.41 -12.28
C GLU A 92 -37.24 -23.88 -13.19
N PHE A 93 -37.32 -24.15 -14.49
CA PHE A 93 -36.33 -23.71 -15.46
C PHE A 93 -36.30 -22.17 -15.60
N GLN A 94 -35.12 -21.57 -15.41
CA GLN A 94 -34.88 -20.13 -15.38
C GLN A 94 -35.37 -19.39 -14.13
N ASP A 95 -35.82 -20.10 -13.08
CA ASP A 95 -36.11 -19.46 -11.80
C ASP A 95 -34.83 -18.96 -11.09
N CYS A 96 -35.04 -17.94 -10.26
CA CYS A 96 -34.02 -17.23 -9.51
C CYS A 96 -34.46 -17.04 -8.05
N GLN A 97 -33.90 -17.82 -7.13
CA GLN A 97 -34.11 -17.64 -5.69
C GLN A 97 -33.21 -16.51 -5.19
N LEU A 98 -33.80 -15.50 -4.54
CA LEU A 98 -33.09 -14.36 -3.95
C LEU A 98 -32.92 -14.57 -2.44
N LEU A 99 -31.69 -14.40 -1.95
CA LEU A 99 -31.29 -14.77 -0.59
C LEU A 99 -30.65 -13.60 0.17
N ALA A 100 -31.10 -13.40 1.41
CA ALA A 100 -30.46 -12.54 2.41
C ALA A 100 -29.46 -13.31 3.29
N PRO A 101 -28.53 -12.62 3.97
CA PRO A 101 -27.53 -13.26 4.83
C PRO A 101 -28.17 -13.85 6.08
N ASN A 102 -27.89 -15.13 6.37
CA ASN A 102 -28.35 -15.79 7.59
C ASN A 102 -27.32 -15.61 8.73
N GLY A 103 -27.10 -14.37 9.17
CA GLY A 103 -26.18 -14.05 10.28
C GLY A 103 -24.71 -14.44 10.04
N THR A 104 -24.27 -14.44 8.78
CA THR A 104 -22.87 -14.70 8.39
C THR A 104 -22.40 -13.70 7.33
N ALA A 105 -21.17 -13.22 7.44
CA ALA A 105 -20.56 -12.33 6.43
C ALA A 105 -20.06 -13.08 5.18
N VAL A 106 -20.12 -14.41 5.16
CA VAL A 106 -19.66 -15.26 4.05
C VAL A 106 -20.71 -16.35 3.78
N PRO A 107 -21.20 -16.52 2.54
CA PRO A 107 -22.22 -17.51 2.23
C PRO A 107 -21.68 -18.93 2.45
N GLN A 108 -22.49 -19.77 3.11
CA GLN A 108 -22.19 -21.18 3.31
C GLN A 108 -22.72 -22.00 2.14
N VAL A 109 -21.99 -23.04 1.77
CA VAL A 109 -22.36 -23.97 0.70
C VAL A 109 -23.23 -25.09 1.27
N LEU A 110 -24.44 -25.25 0.76
CA LEU A 110 -25.34 -26.38 1.10
C LEU A 110 -25.01 -27.62 0.27
N ALA A 111 -24.75 -27.43 -1.03
CA ALA A 111 -24.44 -28.51 -1.96
C ALA A 111 -23.46 -28.01 -3.04
N GLN A 112 -22.57 -28.89 -3.51
CA GLN A 112 -21.62 -28.57 -4.58
C GLN A 112 -21.25 -29.77 -5.47
N GLY A 113 -20.82 -29.48 -6.70
CA GLY A 113 -20.26 -30.43 -7.66
C GLY A 113 -21.28 -31.00 -8.65
N LEU A 114 -20.83 -31.90 -9.53
CA LEU A 114 -21.49 -32.33 -10.78
C LEU A 114 -22.97 -32.78 -10.70
N GLN A 115 -23.52 -33.06 -9.52
CA GLN A 115 -24.94 -33.41 -9.33
C GLN A 115 -25.84 -32.19 -9.06
N VAL A 116 -25.25 -31.04 -8.72
CA VAL A 116 -25.97 -29.78 -8.47
C VAL A 116 -26.28 -29.12 -9.81
N ALA A 117 -27.56 -29.13 -10.17
CA ALA A 117 -28.07 -28.56 -11.42
C ALA A 117 -28.38 -27.04 -11.34
N ALA A 118 -27.77 -26.35 -10.38
CA ALA A 118 -27.95 -24.92 -10.08
C ALA A 118 -26.65 -24.12 -10.24
N THR A 119 -26.77 -22.81 -10.41
CA THR A 119 -25.64 -21.86 -10.37
C THR A 119 -25.95 -20.78 -9.34
N SER A 120 -25.16 -20.72 -8.28
CA SER A 120 -25.28 -19.63 -7.30
C SER A 120 -24.43 -18.42 -7.70
N GLY A 121 -24.65 -17.28 -7.07
CA GLY A 121 -23.80 -16.11 -7.25
C GLY A 121 -24.21 -14.91 -6.41
N PHE A 122 -23.55 -13.78 -6.63
CA PHE A 122 -23.91 -12.50 -6.04
C PHE A 122 -23.50 -11.32 -6.91
N PRO A 123 -24.27 -10.22 -6.91
CA PRO A 123 -23.84 -8.97 -7.49
C PRO A 123 -22.78 -8.29 -6.61
N TRP A 124 -21.81 -7.61 -7.22
CA TRP A 124 -20.79 -6.85 -6.49
C TRP A 124 -21.38 -5.54 -5.96
N ARG A 125 -21.84 -5.54 -4.70
CA ARG A 125 -22.36 -4.33 -4.02
C ARG A 125 -21.30 -3.46 -3.33
N THR A 126 -20.21 -4.04 -2.83
CA THR A 126 -19.24 -3.30 -1.99
C THR A 126 -18.21 -2.52 -2.79
N GLU A 127 -18.26 -1.19 -2.73
CA GLU A 127 -17.16 -0.32 -3.21
C GLU A 127 -15.91 -0.48 -2.33
N ALA A 128 -14.98 -1.32 -2.80
CA ALA A 128 -13.74 -1.63 -2.13
C ALA A 128 -12.76 -0.44 -2.22
N ARG A 129 -12.65 0.34 -1.13
CA ARG A 129 -11.83 1.56 -1.08
C ARG A 129 -10.36 1.25 -1.36
N GLN A 130 -9.81 1.90 -2.39
CA GLN A 130 -8.39 1.80 -2.74
C GLN A 130 -7.51 2.53 -1.72
N PHE A 131 -6.34 1.93 -1.42
CA PHE A 131 -5.34 2.51 -0.53
C PHE A 131 -3.95 2.55 -1.19
N PRO A 132 -3.15 3.62 -1.00
CA PRO A 132 -1.87 3.78 -1.67
C PRO A 132 -0.84 2.82 -1.09
N GLY A 133 -0.06 2.17 -1.96
CA GLY A 133 0.83 1.09 -1.51
C GLY A 133 0.11 -0.22 -1.20
N PHE A 134 -1.17 -0.36 -1.55
CA PHE A 134 -1.94 -1.59 -1.48
C PHE A 134 -2.58 -1.92 -2.85
N THR A 135 -3.03 -3.16 -2.99
CA THR A 135 -3.97 -3.62 -4.02
C THR A 135 -5.22 -4.11 -3.31
N THR A 136 -6.37 -3.57 -3.70
CA THR A 136 -7.64 -3.95 -3.11
C THR A 136 -8.31 -5.01 -3.97
N VAL A 137 -8.55 -6.17 -3.39
CA VAL A 137 -9.21 -7.32 -4.03
C VAL A 137 -10.65 -7.39 -3.49
N PRO A 138 -11.65 -7.05 -4.32
CA PRO A 138 -13.05 -6.99 -3.93
C PRO A 138 -13.65 -8.39 -3.81
N ALA A 139 -14.71 -8.52 -3.02
CA ALA A 139 -15.44 -9.77 -2.76
C ALA A 139 -14.60 -10.95 -2.21
N GLN A 140 -13.36 -10.69 -1.76
CA GLN A 140 -12.42 -11.71 -1.27
C GLN A 140 -11.96 -11.43 0.17
N GLY A 141 -11.79 -12.48 0.95
CA GLY A 141 -11.35 -12.43 2.36
C GLY A 141 -10.95 -13.79 2.90
N PHE A 142 -10.55 -13.87 4.17
CA PHE A 142 -10.22 -15.13 4.85
C PHE A 142 -10.23 -14.99 6.37
N GLU A 143 -10.53 -16.08 7.07
CA GLU A 143 -10.69 -16.13 8.52
C GLU A 143 -9.66 -17.02 9.22
N GLY A 144 -9.37 -16.72 10.49
CA GLY A 144 -8.48 -17.49 11.37
C GLY A 144 -6.99 -17.41 11.04
N MET A 145 -6.60 -17.56 9.76
CA MET A 145 -5.20 -17.56 9.38
C MET A 145 -4.59 -16.16 9.48
N GLY A 146 -3.44 -16.07 10.15
CA GLY A 146 -2.65 -14.84 10.26
C GLY A 146 -3.31 -13.72 11.06
N ASP A 147 -4.38 -13.97 11.81
CA ASP A 147 -4.94 -12.98 12.74
C ASP A 147 -3.87 -12.59 13.78
N GLN A 148 -3.62 -11.29 13.92
CA GLN A 148 -2.71 -10.70 14.90
C GLN A 148 -3.50 -10.17 16.11
N THR A 149 -2.85 -9.95 17.26
CA THR A 149 -3.41 -9.13 18.35
C THR A 149 -2.78 -7.74 18.36
N CYS A 150 -3.56 -6.69 18.66
CA CYS A 150 -3.03 -5.36 18.93
C CYS A 150 -3.85 -4.63 20.00
N PRO A 151 -3.26 -3.70 20.77
CA PRO A 151 -4.01 -2.93 21.77
C PRO A 151 -5.01 -1.99 21.07
N GLY A 152 -6.13 -1.70 21.72
CA GLY A 152 -7.21 -0.87 21.14
C GLY A 152 -8.09 -1.59 20.09
N SER A 153 -7.83 -2.87 19.80
CA SER A 153 -8.66 -3.67 18.86
C SER A 153 -10.12 -3.79 19.33
N VAL A 154 -11.06 -3.72 18.38
CA VAL A 154 -12.50 -3.90 18.64
C VAL A 154 -12.97 -5.35 18.64
N LEU A 155 -12.12 -6.32 18.27
CA LEU A 155 -12.43 -7.75 18.34
C LEU A 155 -11.44 -8.48 19.27
N PRO A 156 -11.93 -9.27 20.26
CA PRO A 156 -11.08 -10.11 21.10
C PRO A 156 -10.22 -11.08 20.27
N GLY A 157 -8.94 -11.22 20.64
CA GLY A 157 -8.00 -12.13 19.98
C GLY A 157 -7.57 -11.74 18.55
N LYS A 158 -8.12 -10.66 17.98
CA LYS A 158 -7.80 -10.14 16.65
C LYS A 158 -7.27 -8.70 16.75
N CYS A 159 -6.79 -8.16 15.64
CA CYS A 159 -6.31 -6.78 15.51
C CYS A 159 -7.23 -6.08 14.50
N ALA A 160 -8.26 -5.44 15.03
CA ALA A 160 -9.44 -5.05 14.28
C ALA A 160 -9.84 -3.61 14.59
N PHE A 161 -10.23 -2.86 13.56
CA PHE A 161 -10.57 -1.43 13.66
C PHE A 161 -11.98 -1.16 13.09
N ARG A 162 -12.61 -0.07 13.55
CA ARG A 162 -13.94 0.37 13.08
C ARG A 162 -13.95 0.97 11.68
N THR A 163 -12.78 1.19 11.09
CA THR A 163 -12.66 1.70 9.72
C THR A 163 -11.54 0.99 8.96
N ALA A 164 -11.76 0.76 7.67
CA ALA A 164 -10.73 0.30 6.74
C ALA A 164 -9.52 1.26 6.69
N VAL A 165 -9.75 2.55 6.95
CA VAL A 165 -8.69 3.57 7.00
C VAL A 165 -7.77 3.30 8.20
N GLU A 166 -8.29 3.25 9.42
CA GLU A 166 -7.47 3.02 10.62
C GLU A 166 -6.70 1.71 10.54
N ALA A 167 -7.32 0.67 10.01
CA ALA A 167 -6.67 -0.60 9.73
C ALA A 167 -5.50 -0.48 8.72
N ALA A 168 -5.70 0.20 7.59
CA ALA A 168 -4.63 0.45 6.61
C ALA A 168 -3.48 1.29 7.21
N MET A 169 -3.80 2.27 8.07
CA MET A 169 -2.80 3.12 8.71
C MET A 169 -1.99 2.39 9.79
N PHE A 170 -2.61 1.51 10.57
CA PHE A 170 -1.90 0.63 11.51
C PHE A 170 -1.05 -0.40 10.75
N CYS A 171 -1.57 -0.97 9.65
CA CYS A 171 -0.86 -1.91 8.79
C CYS A 171 0.38 -1.31 8.10
N MET A 172 0.31 -0.04 7.68
CA MET A 172 1.47 0.67 7.12
C MET A 172 2.57 0.95 8.17
N THR A 173 2.18 1.34 9.40
CA THR A 173 3.09 2.06 10.31
C THR A 173 3.44 1.37 11.63
N ALA A 174 2.61 0.45 12.13
CA ALA A 174 2.80 -0.19 13.44
C ALA A 174 2.94 -1.71 13.31
N ALA A 175 2.05 -2.35 12.55
CA ALA A 175 2.15 -3.78 12.27
C ALA A 175 3.15 -4.07 11.13
N SER A 176 4.44 -4.15 11.45
CA SER A 176 5.51 -4.58 10.51
C SER A 176 5.26 -5.97 9.88
N GLN A 177 4.46 -6.79 10.55
CA GLN A 177 4.00 -8.10 10.09
C GLN A 177 2.77 -8.04 9.17
N CYS A 178 1.99 -6.94 9.17
CA CYS A 178 0.75 -6.85 8.41
C CYS A 178 0.99 -6.85 6.90
N ARG A 179 0.19 -7.70 6.22
CA ARG A 179 0.20 -7.92 4.77
C ARG A 179 -1.16 -7.65 4.15
N THR A 180 -2.24 -8.18 4.72
CA THR A 180 -3.61 -7.94 4.24
C THR A 180 -4.48 -7.38 5.35
N ILE A 181 -5.45 -6.53 5.01
CA ILE A 181 -6.59 -6.18 5.86
C ILE A 181 -7.83 -6.79 5.22
N VAL A 182 -8.59 -7.62 5.94
CA VAL A 182 -9.92 -8.07 5.48
C VAL A 182 -10.96 -7.14 6.09
N VAL A 183 -11.71 -6.45 5.25
CA VAL A 183 -12.75 -5.50 5.63
C VAL A 183 -14.12 -6.14 5.42
N TYR A 184 -14.93 -6.10 6.47
CA TYR A 184 -16.31 -6.55 6.48
C TYR A 184 -17.20 -5.31 6.71
N PRO A 185 -17.90 -4.78 5.68
CA PRO A 185 -18.75 -3.58 5.82
C PRO A 185 -19.86 -3.72 6.87
N ASN A 186 -20.36 -4.94 7.06
CA ASN A 186 -21.41 -5.29 8.01
C ASN A 186 -20.87 -6.17 9.17
N GLY A 187 -19.60 -5.99 9.56
CA GLY A 187 -18.96 -6.81 10.60
C GLY A 187 -18.76 -8.28 10.18
N THR A 188 -18.08 -9.06 11.03
CA THR A 188 -17.76 -10.48 10.74
C THR A 188 -18.98 -11.41 10.78
N ASP A 189 -20.10 -10.94 11.33
CA ASP A 189 -21.40 -11.61 11.37
C ASP A 189 -22.32 -11.21 10.20
N GLY A 190 -21.94 -10.23 9.37
CA GLY A 190 -22.77 -9.72 8.28
C GLY A 190 -23.92 -8.80 8.71
N ALA A 191 -24.02 -8.46 10.01
CA ALA A 191 -25.07 -7.62 10.59
C ALA A 191 -24.58 -6.49 11.51
N SER A 192 -23.34 -6.53 12.01
CA SER A 192 -22.75 -5.52 12.91
C SER A 192 -22.15 -4.29 12.18
N ASP A 193 -21.62 -3.33 12.96
CA ASP A 193 -20.78 -2.24 12.46
C ASP A 193 -19.62 -2.74 11.56
N LEU A 194 -19.14 -1.90 10.65
CA LEU A 194 -17.95 -2.19 9.83
C LEU A 194 -16.73 -2.54 10.70
N VAL A 195 -16.09 -3.66 10.37
CA VAL A 195 -14.82 -4.09 11.00
C VAL A 195 -13.76 -4.39 9.94
N ALA A 196 -12.54 -3.90 10.17
CA ALA A 196 -11.38 -4.16 9.32
C ALA A 196 -10.27 -4.86 10.13
N VAL A 197 -9.94 -6.11 9.77
CA VAL A 197 -9.09 -7.04 10.53
C VAL A 197 -7.73 -7.22 9.85
N LEU A 198 -6.63 -7.02 10.59
CA LEU A 198 -5.26 -7.12 10.07
C LEU A 198 -4.71 -8.55 10.11
N LYS A 199 -4.13 -8.96 8.98
CA LYS A 199 -3.57 -10.29 8.71
C LYS A 199 -2.07 -10.21 8.48
N ALA A 200 -1.32 -11.14 9.08
CA ALA A 200 0.13 -11.28 8.93
C ALA A 200 0.55 -11.95 7.59
N VAL A 201 -0.43 -12.35 6.78
CA VAL A 201 -0.26 -13.11 5.53
C VAL A 201 -0.99 -12.41 4.39
N ASN A 202 -0.44 -12.53 3.17
CA ASN A 202 -1.11 -12.13 1.94
C ASN A 202 -2.30 -13.07 1.65
N LEU A 203 -3.26 -12.62 0.82
CA LEU A 203 -4.38 -13.42 0.31
C LEU A 203 -3.94 -14.84 -0.15
N PRO A 204 -4.42 -15.92 0.50
CA PRO A 204 -3.99 -17.28 0.22
C PRO A 204 -4.97 -18.00 -0.73
N PRO A 205 -4.60 -18.34 -1.99
CA PRO A 205 -5.55 -18.92 -2.96
C PRO A 205 -6.29 -20.20 -2.50
N SER A 206 -5.73 -20.95 -1.54
CA SER A 206 -6.34 -22.16 -0.99
C SER A 206 -7.33 -21.93 0.15
N THR A 207 -7.39 -20.74 0.75
CA THR A 207 -8.33 -20.42 1.85
C THR A 207 -8.94 -19.02 1.76
N THR A 208 -8.82 -18.34 0.61
CA THR A 208 -9.61 -17.15 0.31
C THR A 208 -11.05 -17.59 0.05
N THR A 209 -11.99 -16.98 0.76
CA THR A 209 -13.43 -17.14 0.55
C THR A 209 -13.96 -16.03 -0.37
N ALA A 210 -15.14 -16.25 -0.96
CA ALA A 210 -15.83 -15.29 -1.81
C ALA A 210 -17.15 -14.82 -1.15
N SER A 211 -17.34 -13.51 -1.01
CA SER A 211 -18.57 -12.91 -0.45
C SER A 211 -18.73 -11.44 -0.87
N PRO A 212 -19.95 -10.96 -1.16
CA PRO A 212 -20.19 -9.54 -1.46
C PRO A 212 -20.01 -8.64 -0.22
N LEU A 213 -20.10 -9.21 0.99
CA LEU A 213 -19.99 -8.49 2.27
C LEU A 213 -18.55 -8.42 2.80
N MET A 214 -17.54 -8.55 1.93
CA MET A 214 -16.15 -8.29 2.31
C MET A 214 -15.27 -7.84 1.14
N TYR A 215 -14.11 -7.28 1.47
CA TYR A 215 -13.00 -7.07 0.54
C TYR A 215 -11.66 -7.09 1.27
N SER A 216 -10.58 -7.33 0.54
CA SER A 216 -9.23 -7.44 1.10
C SER A 216 -8.29 -6.38 0.55
N ILE A 217 -7.64 -5.63 1.43
CA ILE A 217 -6.65 -4.60 1.08
C ILE A 217 -5.26 -5.20 1.34
N THR A 218 -4.51 -5.56 0.30
CA THR A 218 -3.23 -6.28 0.41
C THR A 218 -2.04 -5.41 0.06
N ARG A 219 -1.02 -5.37 0.92
CA ARG A 219 0.15 -4.48 0.85
C ARG A 219 1.05 -4.84 -0.33
N LEU A 220 1.49 -3.83 -1.07
CA LEU A 220 2.49 -3.97 -2.12
C LEU A 220 3.89 -3.98 -1.50
N ASP A 221 4.31 -5.17 -1.03
CA ASP A 221 5.59 -5.42 -0.32
C ASP A 221 6.84 -4.88 -1.05
N ASN A 222 6.77 -4.65 -2.37
CA ASN A 222 7.90 -4.21 -3.20
C ASN A 222 8.05 -2.68 -3.34
N LEU A 223 7.08 -1.87 -2.89
CA LEU A 223 7.18 -0.40 -3.01
C LEU A 223 7.70 0.21 -1.69
N PRO A 224 8.92 0.78 -1.66
CA PRO A 224 9.40 1.46 -0.46
C PRO A 224 8.49 2.64 -0.13
N ILE A 225 8.28 2.92 1.15
CA ILE A 225 7.40 4.02 1.62
C ILE A 225 7.79 5.36 0.98
N THR A 226 9.09 5.56 0.73
CA THR A 226 9.60 6.74 0.03
C THR A 226 9.03 6.94 -1.38
N ALA A 227 8.66 5.88 -2.10
CA ALA A 227 8.03 5.96 -3.42
C ALA A 227 6.53 6.34 -3.37
N GLN A 228 5.88 6.21 -2.22
CA GLN A 228 4.42 6.35 -2.06
C GLN A 228 3.99 7.78 -1.73
N TYR A 229 4.91 8.63 -1.24
CA TYR A 229 4.65 10.00 -0.79
C TYR A 229 5.63 11.02 -1.38
N LEU A 230 5.24 12.30 -1.35
CA LEU A 230 6.09 13.44 -1.71
C LEU A 230 6.84 13.97 -0.50
N TYR A 231 8.17 13.89 -0.55
CA TYR A 231 9.10 14.36 0.47
C TYR A 231 9.48 15.82 0.22
N ASN A 232 10.13 16.46 1.20
CA ASN A 232 10.62 17.82 1.05
C ASN A 232 11.68 17.98 -0.08
N SER A 233 12.31 16.88 -0.50
CA SER A 233 13.18 16.80 -1.68
C SER A 233 12.45 16.88 -3.02
N ASP A 234 11.17 16.52 -3.06
CA ASP A 234 10.46 16.22 -4.31
C ASP A 234 9.71 17.44 -4.87
N GLY A 235 9.70 18.55 -4.13
CA GLY A 235 8.89 19.71 -4.46
C GLY A 235 9.10 20.90 -3.53
N THR A 236 8.44 22.01 -3.88
CA THR A 236 8.54 23.29 -3.17
C THR A 236 7.23 23.68 -2.53
N THR A 237 7.28 24.25 -1.33
CA THR A 237 6.12 24.91 -0.71
C THR A 237 6.08 26.38 -1.13
N ILE A 238 4.96 26.82 -1.69
CA ILE A 238 4.64 28.24 -1.93
C ILE A 238 3.73 28.68 -0.79
N LEU A 239 4.16 29.64 0.01
CA LEU A 239 3.33 30.27 1.04
C LEU A 239 2.60 31.50 0.47
N PRO A 240 1.52 31.99 1.10
CA PRO A 240 0.88 33.25 0.71
C PRO A 240 1.88 34.42 0.76
N THR A 241 1.70 35.41 -0.12
CA THR A 241 2.45 36.66 0.03
C THR A 241 2.05 37.40 1.32
N PRO A 242 2.86 38.35 1.83
CA PRO A 242 2.46 39.16 2.98
C PRO A 242 1.13 39.91 2.76
N GLU A 243 0.83 40.27 1.52
CA GLU A 243 -0.43 40.91 1.12
C GLU A 243 -1.61 39.92 1.16
N GLU A 244 -1.43 38.69 0.64
CA GLU A 244 -2.45 37.63 0.69
C GLU A 244 -2.75 37.16 2.12
N ALA A 245 -1.74 37.15 2.98
CA ALA A 245 -1.88 36.86 4.40
C ALA A 245 -2.60 37.99 5.15
N ALA A 246 -2.20 39.25 4.91
CA ALA A 246 -2.86 40.42 5.50
C ALA A 246 -4.32 40.60 5.04
N ALA A 247 -4.64 40.18 3.81
CA ALA A 247 -6.00 40.18 3.27
C ALA A 247 -6.91 39.07 3.87
N ASN A 248 -6.41 38.23 4.78
CA ASN A 248 -7.12 37.09 5.35
C ASN A 248 -7.73 36.17 4.28
N SER A 249 -6.97 35.93 3.20
CA SER A 249 -7.44 35.12 2.08
C SER A 249 -7.59 33.64 2.48
N SER A 250 -8.49 32.91 1.79
CA SER A 250 -8.66 31.47 2.03
C SER A 250 -7.45 30.63 1.58
N TRP A 251 -6.48 31.25 0.90
CA TRP A 251 -5.21 30.68 0.47
C TRP A 251 -4.22 30.61 1.63
N GLN A 252 -3.83 29.38 2.01
CA GLN A 252 -2.80 29.13 3.04
C GLN A 252 -1.50 28.61 2.41
N GLY A 253 -1.35 28.76 1.09
CA GLY A 253 -0.24 28.25 0.30
C GLY A 253 -0.51 26.91 -0.37
N CYS A 254 0.53 26.33 -0.96
CA CYS A 254 0.51 25.11 -1.76
C CYS A 254 1.80 24.32 -1.63
N PHE A 255 1.75 23.01 -1.85
CA PHE A 255 2.92 22.22 -2.20
C PHE A 255 2.88 21.82 -3.69
N ILE A 256 4.02 21.99 -4.38
CA ILE A 256 4.20 21.62 -5.79
C ILE A 256 5.34 20.60 -5.87
N GLY A 257 4.98 19.32 -6.01
CA GLY A 257 5.89 18.22 -6.33
C GLY A 257 6.19 18.16 -7.83
N ARG A 258 7.42 17.77 -8.18
CA ARG A 258 7.88 17.59 -9.56
C ARG A 258 8.10 16.11 -9.88
N ASN A 259 7.89 15.74 -11.13
CA ASN A 259 8.03 14.37 -11.63
C ASN A 259 7.17 13.37 -10.81
N ALA A 260 5.90 13.71 -10.61
CA ALA A 260 5.00 12.95 -9.75
C ALA A 260 3.54 13.09 -10.20
N ALA A 261 2.75 12.07 -9.91
CA ALA A 261 1.31 12.06 -10.14
C ALA A 261 0.57 11.63 -8.87
N VAL A 262 -0.32 12.48 -8.35
CA VAL A 262 -1.22 12.16 -7.22
C VAL A 262 -2.40 11.33 -7.69
N ASP A 263 -2.86 10.44 -6.81
CA ASP A 263 -4.05 9.62 -7.04
C ASP A 263 -5.34 10.34 -6.57
N GLY A 264 -6.47 9.64 -6.52
CA GLY A 264 -7.76 10.14 -6.03
C GLY A 264 -8.80 10.31 -7.15
N ILE A 265 -10.06 10.53 -6.77
CA ILE A 265 -11.18 10.69 -7.71
C ILE A 265 -10.96 11.95 -8.55
N VAL A 266 -11.15 11.87 -9.86
CA VAL A 266 -11.08 13.05 -10.75
C VAL A 266 -12.35 13.87 -10.59
N VAL A 267 -12.18 15.14 -10.22
CA VAL A 267 -13.27 16.10 -9.99
C VAL A 267 -13.49 16.98 -11.22
N SER A 268 -12.41 17.39 -11.88
CA SER A 268 -12.48 18.16 -13.13
C SER A 268 -11.14 18.14 -13.88
N THR A 269 -11.12 18.54 -15.14
CA THR A 269 -9.89 18.87 -15.89
C THR A 269 -10.07 20.22 -16.55
N ILE A 270 -9.18 21.16 -16.26
CA ILE A 270 -9.27 22.58 -16.63
C ILE A 270 -7.94 23.10 -17.18
N ALA A 271 -7.97 24.12 -18.04
CA ALA A 271 -6.74 24.79 -18.50
C ALA A 271 -6.22 25.77 -17.43
N GLN A 272 -4.91 25.75 -17.14
CA GLN A 272 -4.24 26.58 -16.14
C GLN A 272 -2.82 26.92 -16.59
N PRO A 273 -2.35 28.18 -16.45
CA PRO A 273 -1.03 28.59 -16.97
C PRO A 273 0.17 28.13 -16.12
N SER A 274 -0.06 27.61 -14.92
CA SER A 274 1.00 27.09 -14.03
C SER A 274 0.47 26.08 -13.01
N ALA A 275 1.39 25.31 -12.42
CA ALA A 275 1.10 24.42 -11.29
C ALA A 275 0.55 25.18 -10.06
N GLU A 276 0.99 26.42 -9.83
CA GLU A 276 0.43 27.27 -8.76
C GLU A 276 -1.01 27.70 -9.08
N ALA A 277 -1.29 28.10 -10.32
CA ALA A 277 -2.63 28.45 -10.75
C ALA A 277 -3.59 27.24 -10.67
N CYS A 278 -3.11 26.05 -11.05
CA CYS A 278 -3.78 24.77 -10.81
C CYS A 278 -4.10 24.53 -9.33
N CYS A 279 -3.15 24.83 -8.43
CA CYS A 279 -3.35 24.71 -6.99
C CYS A 279 -4.34 25.72 -6.41
N ARG A 280 -4.33 26.97 -6.90
CA ARG A 280 -5.28 28.02 -6.54
C ARG A 280 -6.69 27.69 -7.03
N ALA A 281 -6.82 27.16 -8.24
CA ALA A 281 -8.09 26.65 -8.78
C ALA A 281 -8.62 25.47 -7.94
N CYS A 282 -7.75 24.52 -7.56
CA CYS A 282 -8.09 23.43 -6.63
C CYS A 282 -8.60 23.98 -5.29
N ARG A 283 -7.92 24.96 -4.69
CA ARG A 283 -8.36 25.59 -3.43
C ARG A 283 -9.72 26.28 -3.53
N GLY A 284 -10.04 26.88 -4.68
CA GLY A 284 -11.34 27.52 -4.92
C GLY A 284 -12.48 26.53 -5.19
N TRP A 285 -12.18 25.30 -5.61
CA TRP A 285 -13.16 24.33 -6.04
C TRP A 285 -13.94 23.72 -4.87
N GLY A 286 -15.28 23.79 -4.92
CA GLY A 286 -16.18 23.25 -3.89
C GLY A 286 -16.38 24.12 -2.65
N LEU A 287 -15.72 25.29 -2.54
CA LEU A 287 -15.86 26.15 -1.35
C LEU A 287 -17.29 26.71 -1.12
N GLY A 288 -18.16 26.64 -2.13
CA GLY A 288 -19.58 27.03 -2.02
C GLY A 288 -20.47 26.00 -1.34
N SER A 289 -20.07 24.71 -1.31
CA SER A 289 -20.86 23.60 -0.75
C SER A 289 -20.16 23.03 0.49
N ALA A 290 -20.07 23.82 1.56
CA ALA A 290 -19.55 23.42 2.87
C ALA A 290 -20.42 22.39 3.63
N SER A 291 -21.22 21.59 2.91
CA SER A 291 -21.88 20.41 3.45
C SER A 291 -20.83 19.38 3.81
N VAL A 292 -20.90 18.80 5.00
CA VAL A 292 -20.00 17.72 5.40
C VAL A 292 -20.31 16.52 4.48
N VAL A 293 -19.36 16.18 3.61
CA VAL A 293 -19.48 15.03 2.72
C VAL A 293 -19.40 13.75 3.55
N THR A 294 -20.57 13.33 4.06
CA THR A 294 -20.82 11.94 4.44
C THR A 294 -20.57 11.09 3.21
N VAL A 295 -19.51 10.27 3.24
CA VAL A 295 -18.97 9.59 2.05
C VAL A 295 -19.82 8.36 1.70
N ASN A 296 -21.09 8.60 1.37
CA ASN A 296 -21.90 7.69 0.57
C ASN A 296 -21.24 7.67 -0.82
N ALA A 297 -20.72 6.50 -1.22
CA ALA A 297 -19.64 6.44 -2.20
C ALA A 297 -20.03 6.87 -3.63
N THR A 298 -21.33 6.87 -3.94
CA THR A 298 -21.90 7.05 -5.29
C THR A 298 -21.88 8.48 -5.84
N SER A 299 -21.61 9.51 -5.02
CA SER A 299 -21.50 10.89 -5.48
C SER A 299 -20.05 11.31 -5.72
N THR A 300 -19.71 11.79 -6.91
CA THR A 300 -18.41 12.43 -7.18
C THR A 300 -18.22 13.62 -6.22
N PRO A 301 -17.07 13.74 -5.53
CA PRO A 301 -16.88 14.77 -4.51
C PRO A 301 -16.72 16.17 -5.13
N ASP A 302 -17.59 17.11 -4.75
CA ASP A 302 -17.63 18.49 -5.25
C ASP A 302 -16.40 19.36 -4.93
N SER A 303 -15.40 18.85 -4.20
CA SER A 303 -14.26 19.62 -3.69
C SER A 303 -12.93 19.04 -4.15
N CYS A 304 -11.94 19.92 -4.39
CA CYS A 304 -10.58 19.52 -4.73
C CYS A 304 -9.65 19.65 -3.52
N ASN A 305 -8.76 18.67 -3.31
CA ASN A 305 -7.70 18.76 -2.31
C ASN A 305 -6.32 18.29 -2.81
N CYS A 306 -6.23 17.73 -4.01
CA CYS A 306 -4.97 17.49 -4.72
C CYS A 306 -5.15 17.63 -6.25
N TRP A 307 -4.07 17.74 -7.01
CA TRP A 307 -4.14 17.95 -8.45
C TRP A 307 -2.91 17.39 -9.19
N ASN A 308 -3.10 17.07 -10.47
CA ASN A 308 -2.05 16.76 -11.44
C ASN A 308 -2.00 17.86 -12.52
N TYR A 309 -0.81 18.23 -12.97
CA TYR A 309 -0.60 19.31 -13.93
C TYR A 309 0.45 18.94 -14.99
N CYS A 310 0.19 19.35 -16.23
CA CYS A 310 1.10 19.16 -17.35
C CYS A 310 1.65 20.50 -17.89
N GLU A 311 2.97 20.65 -17.86
CA GLU A 311 3.67 21.78 -18.49
C GLU A 311 4.27 21.45 -19.87
N GLN A 312 4.38 20.16 -20.21
CA GLN A 312 5.17 19.69 -21.35
C GLN A 312 4.50 20.03 -22.70
N PRO A 313 5.25 20.59 -23.68
CA PRO A 313 4.76 20.77 -25.04
C PRO A 313 4.32 19.44 -25.68
N GLY A 314 3.10 19.42 -26.23
CA GLY A 314 2.49 18.20 -26.76
C GLY A 314 1.76 17.33 -25.72
N GLY A 315 1.75 17.74 -24.45
CA GLY A 315 1.04 17.03 -23.38
C GLY A 315 1.89 16.00 -22.63
N CYS A 316 1.27 15.38 -21.63
CA CYS A 316 1.89 14.49 -20.67
C CYS A 316 1.09 13.19 -20.60
N ARG A 317 1.78 12.04 -20.60
CA ARG A 317 1.16 10.72 -20.46
C ARG A 317 1.99 9.82 -19.56
N TYR A 318 1.33 9.10 -18.66
CA TYR A 318 1.90 8.04 -17.84
C TYR A 318 0.93 6.85 -17.79
N GLN A 319 1.46 5.64 -17.72
CA GLN A 319 0.67 4.42 -17.57
C GLN A 319 1.19 3.64 -16.35
N ALA A 320 0.32 3.44 -15.36
CA ALA A 320 0.63 2.68 -14.16
C ALA A 320 0.62 1.17 -14.46
N SER A 321 1.26 0.39 -13.58
CA SER A 321 1.27 -1.08 -13.66
C SER A 321 -0.13 -1.71 -13.60
N GLY A 322 -1.07 -1.07 -12.91
CA GLY A 322 -2.50 -1.45 -12.88
C GLY A 322 -3.32 -0.99 -14.09
N GLY A 323 -2.68 -0.74 -15.25
CA GLY A 323 -3.36 -0.38 -16.51
C GLY A 323 -3.83 1.07 -16.61
N MET A 324 -4.14 1.74 -15.49
CA MET A 324 -4.54 3.15 -15.42
C MET A 324 -3.61 4.07 -16.23
N VAL A 325 -4.17 4.83 -17.16
CA VAL A 325 -3.47 5.85 -17.95
C VAL A 325 -3.87 7.24 -17.42
N LEU A 326 -2.88 8.01 -16.98
CA LEU A 326 -3.03 9.45 -16.78
C LEU A 326 -2.52 10.15 -18.04
N GLN A 327 -3.39 10.92 -18.71
CA GLN A 327 -3.03 11.73 -19.87
C GLN A 327 -3.66 13.12 -19.72
N LEU A 328 -2.86 14.17 -19.98
CA LEU A 328 -3.27 15.58 -19.97
C LEU A 328 -2.61 16.30 -21.15
N GLU A 329 -3.31 17.26 -21.76
CA GLU A 329 -2.71 18.16 -22.75
C GLU A 329 -1.79 19.20 -22.07
N GLN A 330 -1.02 19.94 -22.86
CA GLN A 330 -0.20 21.03 -22.31
C GLN A 330 -1.09 22.06 -21.60
N TYR A 331 -0.67 22.50 -20.42
CA TYR A 331 -1.39 23.44 -19.55
C TYR A 331 -2.74 22.91 -19.02
N GLN A 332 -3.04 21.62 -19.14
CA GLN A 332 -4.16 21.02 -18.42
C GLN A 332 -3.79 20.70 -16.97
N CYS A 333 -4.76 20.96 -16.10
CA CYS A 333 -4.77 20.74 -14.66
C CYS A 333 -5.95 19.82 -14.33
N GLN A 334 -5.66 18.61 -13.86
CA GLN A 334 -6.67 17.66 -13.38
C GLN A 334 -6.84 17.83 -11.88
N LEU A 335 -8.00 18.36 -11.49
CA LEU A 335 -8.42 18.49 -10.10
C LEU A 335 -8.86 17.13 -9.56
N ARG A 336 -8.38 16.77 -8.37
CA ARG A 336 -8.65 15.49 -7.71
C ARG A 336 -9.04 15.65 -6.24
N PHE A 337 -9.71 14.61 -5.75
CA PHE A 337 -10.07 14.43 -4.35
C PHE A 337 -9.50 13.12 -3.80
N GLN A 338 -8.79 13.21 -2.68
CA GLN A 338 -8.41 12.07 -1.84
C GLN A 338 -9.03 12.22 -0.45
N THR A 339 -9.74 11.19 0.02
CA THR A 339 -10.27 11.15 1.40
C THR A 339 -9.13 11.27 2.43
N LEU A 340 -7.99 10.61 2.19
CA LEU A 340 -6.85 10.53 3.12
C LEU A 340 -6.32 11.90 3.58
N ILE A 341 -6.32 12.89 2.67
CA ILE A 341 -5.77 14.23 2.95
C ILE A 341 -6.83 15.25 3.39
N GLN A 342 -8.07 14.81 3.64
CA GLN A 342 -9.05 15.64 4.33
C GLN A 342 -8.58 15.95 5.77
N PRO A 343 -8.91 17.13 6.34
CA PRO A 343 -8.55 17.51 7.71
C PRO A 343 -8.89 16.49 8.82
N THR A 344 -9.89 15.65 8.62
CA THR A 344 -10.37 14.64 9.58
C THR A 344 -9.50 13.38 9.67
N LEU A 345 -8.84 13.01 8.57
CA LEU A 345 -7.91 11.86 8.48
C LEU A 345 -6.45 12.32 8.50
N ALA A 346 -6.18 13.47 7.89
CA ALA A 346 -4.98 14.26 8.04
C ALA A 346 -3.66 13.59 7.56
N TYR A 347 -3.72 12.71 6.56
CA TYR A 347 -2.57 11.96 6.04
C TYR A 347 -1.80 12.67 4.91
N PRO A 348 -0.60 12.18 4.55
CA PRO A 348 0.07 12.52 3.29
C PRO A 348 -0.75 12.05 2.08
N ALA A 349 -0.52 12.66 0.93
CA ALA A 349 -1.23 12.31 -0.30
C ALA A 349 -0.72 11.01 -0.94
N ALA A 350 -1.67 10.25 -1.47
CA ALA A 350 -1.45 9.13 -2.37
C ALA A 350 -0.76 9.56 -3.67
N LEU A 351 0.18 8.74 -4.13
CA LEU A 351 0.78 8.84 -5.46
C LEU A 351 0.41 7.65 -6.33
N ILE A 352 0.09 7.94 -7.59
CA ILE A 352 0.07 6.95 -8.68
C ILE A 352 1.51 6.52 -8.98
N ALA A 353 2.42 7.49 -9.05
CA ALA A 353 3.85 7.29 -9.30
C ALA A 353 4.67 8.56 -8.99
N LYS A 354 5.99 8.39 -8.82
CA LYS A 354 6.97 9.48 -8.83
C LYS A 354 8.32 9.04 -9.41
N GLY A 355 9.14 10.02 -9.74
CA GLY A 355 10.48 9.86 -10.31
C GLY A 355 10.54 10.30 -11.78
N PRO A 356 11.74 10.42 -12.38
CA PRO A 356 11.96 11.14 -13.65
C PRO A 356 11.19 10.64 -14.88
N ALA A 357 10.55 9.48 -14.82
CA ALA A 357 9.70 8.92 -15.88
C ALA A 357 8.22 9.38 -15.81
N VAL A 358 7.84 10.16 -14.80
CA VAL A 358 6.48 10.69 -14.61
C VAL A 358 6.45 12.15 -15.06
N PRO A 359 5.89 12.50 -16.24
CA PRO A 359 6.04 13.83 -16.85
C PRO A 359 5.13 14.91 -16.25
N PHE A 360 4.71 14.76 -15.00
CA PHE A 360 3.71 15.62 -14.34
C PHE A 360 4.32 16.39 -13.16
N SER A 361 3.77 17.56 -12.89
CA SER A 361 3.82 18.16 -11.55
C SER A 361 2.53 17.83 -10.81
N ALA A 362 2.61 17.61 -9.50
CA ALA A 362 1.44 17.26 -8.70
C ALA A 362 1.57 17.75 -7.26
N GLY A 363 0.44 17.94 -6.60
CA GLY A 363 0.42 18.49 -5.25
C GLY A 363 -0.98 18.81 -4.75
N GLY A 364 -1.10 19.82 -3.90
CA GLY A 364 -2.37 20.25 -3.33
C GLY A 364 -2.24 21.49 -2.46
N PRO A 365 -3.34 22.23 -2.25
CA PRO A 365 -3.34 23.41 -1.40
C PRO A 365 -3.11 23.03 0.07
N ILE A 366 -2.47 23.92 0.81
CA ILE A 366 -2.41 23.86 2.27
C ILE A 366 -3.78 24.32 2.79
N VAL A 367 -4.33 23.59 3.78
CA VAL A 367 -5.70 23.83 4.29
C VAL A 367 -5.74 24.26 5.76
N THR A 368 -4.57 24.51 6.37
CA THR A 368 -4.38 24.88 7.78
C THR A 368 -3.22 25.88 7.91
N SER A 369 -3.27 26.75 8.91
CA SER A 369 -2.18 27.67 9.26
C SER A 369 -2.09 27.83 10.77
N GLY A 370 -0.86 27.96 11.28
CA GLY A 370 -0.57 28.03 12.72
C GLY A 370 0.14 29.34 13.09
N PRO A 371 0.11 29.72 14.38
CA PRO A 371 0.95 30.80 14.87
C PRO A 371 2.43 30.39 14.78
N GLN A 372 3.30 31.37 14.52
CA GLN A 372 4.73 31.24 14.76
C GLN A 372 4.97 31.15 16.27
N LEU A 373 5.78 30.18 16.73
CA LEU A 373 6.09 29.97 18.14
C LEU A 373 7.55 30.37 18.45
N PRO A 374 7.88 30.82 19.68
CA PRO A 374 9.26 31.14 20.03
C PRO A 374 10.12 29.87 20.10
N GLY A 375 11.29 29.86 19.45
CA GLY A 375 12.20 28.70 19.48
C GLY A 375 11.78 27.51 18.62
N TYR A 376 10.82 27.68 17.71
CA TYR A 376 10.40 26.64 16.77
C TYR A 376 10.25 27.17 15.34
N THR A 377 10.89 26.54 14.36
CA THR A 377 10.65 26.79 12.93
C THR A 377 9.36 26.10 12.49
N LEU A 378 8.34 26.89 12.10
CA LEU A 378 7.07 26.40 11.56
C LEU A 378 7.20 26.09 10.05
N LEU A 379 6.82 24.87 9.67
CA LEU A 379 6.73 24.41 8.29
C LEU A 379 5.27 24.04 7.93
N PRO A 380 4.51 24.95 7.29
CA PRO A 380 3.13 24.70 6.87
C PRO A 380 3.03 23.65 5.76
N GLY A 381 2.02 22.80 5.84
CA GLY A 381 1.78 21.72 4.86
C GLY A 381 2.80 20.57 4.97
N LYS A 382 3.43 20.36 6.11
CA LYS A 382 4.46 19.32 6.33
C LYS A 382 4.12 18.39 7.49
N GLY A 383 4.81 17.25 7.54
CA GLY A 383 4.78 16.34 8.67
C GLY A 383 5.86 15.26 8.62
N LEU A 384 5.98 14.50 9.70
CA LEU A 384 6.88 13.36 9.88
C LEU A 384 6.05 12.09 10.08
N PHE A 385 5.90 11.29 9.03
CA PHE A 385 5.01 10.12 9.02
C PHE A 385 5.79 8.83 9.34
N SER A 386 5.33 8.06 10.33
CA SER A 386 5.99 6.85 10.90
C SER A 386 7.39 7.03 11.49
N PHE A 387 8.12 8.08 11.11
CA PHE A 387 9.45 8.44 11.58
C PHE A 387 9.43 9.15 12.95
N GLY A 388 10.55 9.13 13.68
CA GLY A 388 10.77 9.88 14.93
C GLY A 388 9.83 9.53 16.09
N ARG A 389 9.31 8.31 16.16
CA ARG A 389 8.27 7.89 17.13
C ARG A 389 8.83 7.50 18.49
N PHE A 390 8.36 8.17 19.53
CA PHE A 390 8.52 7.77 20.93
C PHE A 390 7.15 7.76 21.64
N ASN A 391 7.05 7.07 22.77
CA ASN A 391 5.83 6.97 23.57
C ASN A 391 5.91 7.86 24.82
N CYS A 392 4.79 8.43 25.26
CA CYS A 392 4.72 9.29 26.44
C CYS A 392 3.54 8.90 27.35
N SER A 393 3.67 9.18 28.65
CA SER A 393 2.79 8.63 29.70
C SER A 393 1.30 9.02 29.58
N GLN A 394 1.00 10.11 28.87
CA GLN A 394 -0.35 10.63 28.66
C GLN A 394 -0.85 10.47 27.21
N SER A 395 -0.14 9.71 26.36
CA SER A 395 -0.51 9.58 24.94
C SER A 395 -1.95 9.08 24.77
N LEU A 396 -2.67 9.71 23.83
CA LEU A 396 -3.97 9.26 23.33
C LEU A 396 -3.85 8.02 22.42
N ARG A 397 -2.63 7.63 22.01
CA ARG A 397 -2.36 6.50 21.09
C ARG A 397 -1.13 5.65 21.50
N PRO A 398 -1.06 5.12 22.75
CA PRO A 398 0.06 4.30 23.20
C PRO A 398 0.22 2.99 22.40
N GLU A 399 -0.85 2.50 21.76
CA GLU A 399 -0.89 1.26 20.97
C GLU A 399 -0.03 1.28 19.70
N ILE A 400 0.31 2.47 19.19
CA ILE A 400 1.24 2.66 18.06
C ILE A 400 2.61 3.22 18.47
N GLN A 401 2.89 3.28 19.78
CA GLN A 401 4.13 3.83 20.37
C GLN A 401 4.45 5.25 19.88
N GLU A 402 3.41 6.09 19.75
CA GLU A 402 3.52 7.47 19.25
C GLU A 402 2.90 8.41 20.29
N CYS A 403 3.65 9.41 20.74
CA CYS A 403 3.19 10.40 21.70
C CYS A 403 2.22 11.37 21.02
N VAL A 404 0.94 11.28 21.37
CA VAL A 404 -0.15 12.09 20.80
C VAL A 404 -0.91 12.74 21.94
N LEU A 405 -0.86 14.07 22.08
CA LEU A 405 -1.48 14.80 23.19
C LEU A 405 -2.42 15.90 22.66
N PRO A 406 -3.57 16.17 23.31
CA PRO A 406 -4.43 17.29 22.97
C PRO A 406 -3.84 18.60 23.53
N GLY A 407 -3.98 19.71 22.81
CA GLY A 407 -3.49 21.01 23.28
C GLY A 407 -3.56 22.13 22.24
N SER A 408 -3.46 23.37 22.72
CA SER A 408 -3.20 24.53 21.87
C SER A 408 -1.74 24.54 21.37
N PRO A 409 -1.40 25.30 20.30
CA PRO A 409 -0.05 25.30 19.73
C PRO A 409 1.04 25.63 20.76
N GLN A 410 0.79 26.61 21.65
CA GLN A 410 1.73 26.97 22.71
C GLN A 410 1.88 25.85 23.74
N GLN A 411 0.77 25.27 24.24
CA GLN A 411 0.84 24.18 25.22
C GLN A 411 1.60 22.95 24.68
N LEU A 412 1.50 22.67 23.37
CA LEU A 412 2.23 21.58 22.75
C LEU A 412 3.73 21.89 22.60
N ALA A 413 4.11 23.15 22.35
CA ALA A 413 5.50 23.58 22.45
C ALA A 413 6.00 23.54 23.90
N ASP A 414 5.23 24.04 24.87
CA ASP A 414 5.57 24.00 26.30
C ASP A 414 5.86 22.56 26.78
N ILE A 415 5.10 21.57 26.27
CA ILE A 415 5.34 20.14 26.54
C ILE A 415 6.59 19.63 25.82
N CYS A 416 6.77 19.96 24.53
CA CYS A 416 7.97 19.56 23.78
C CYS A 416 9.25 20.19 24.37
N ASP A 417 9.14 21.34 25.02
CA ASP A 417 10.25 21.97 25.71
C ASP A 417 10.66 21.24 27.00
N GLN A 418 9.69 20.59 27.67
CA GLN A 418 9.88 19.81 28.89
C GLN A 418 10.28 18.35 28.63
N GLU A 419 9.77 17.73 27.56
CA GLU A 419 10.12 16.37 27.16
C GLU A 419 11.49 16.36 26.48
N TRP A 420 12.50 15.81 27.17
CA TRP A 420 13.90 15.82 26.72
C TRP A 420 14.13 15.06 25.39
N GLU A 421 13.24 14.13 25.04
CA GLU A 421 13.25 13.42 23.75
C GLU A 421 12.68 14.27 22.61
N CYS A 422 12.00 15.41 22.85
CA CYS A 422 11.27 16.11 21.79
C CYS A 422 12.13 17.10 20.99
N GLU A 423 12.33 16.77 19.71
CA GLU A 423 12.92 17.64 18.68
C GLU A 423 11.87 18.37 17.82
N ALA A 424 10.66 17.81 17.68
CA ALA A 424 9.61 18.40 16.85
C ALA A 424 8.21 17.92 17.24
N PHE A 425 7.17 18.62 16.80
CA PHE A 425 5.80 18.11 16.85
C PHE A 425 4.97 18.50 15.62
N ILE A 426 4.02 17.65 15.25
CA ILE A 426 3.05 17.92 14.19
C ILE A 426 1.73 18.33 14.84
N LEU A 427 1.32 19.57 14.69
CA LEU A 427 0.00 20.04 15.09
C LEU A 427 -1.05 19.65 14.03
N LYS A 428 -2.15 19.06 14.51
CA LYS A 428 -3.37 18.76 13.74
C LYS A 428 -4.55 19.50 14.37
N GLN A 429 -4.98 20.59 13.73
CA GLN A 429 -5.93 21.54 14.34
C GLN A 429 -7.34 20.98 14.56
N GLN A 430 -7.82 20.11 13.66
CA GLN A 430 -9.15 19.48 13.72
C GLN A 430 -9.12 18.06 14.33
N GLY A 431 -8.01 17.70 14.98
CA GLY A 431 -7.76 16.36 15.48
C GLY A 431 -7.33 15.38 14.39
N VAL A 432 -7.46 14.09 14.70
CA VAL A 432 -7.34 12.92 13.81
C VAL A 432 -8.41 11.91 14.26
N SER A 433 -9.03 11.18 13.33
CA SER A 433 -10.20 10.31 13.61
C SER A 433 -11.38 11.05 14.27
N GLY A 434 -11.58 12.34 13.95
CA GLY A 434 -12.76 13.10 14.40
C GLY A 434 -12.77 13.58 15.86
N LEU A 435 -11.63 13.51 16.57
CA LEU A 435 -11.53 13.94 17.99
C LEU A 435 -11.87 15.42 18.26
N GLY A 436 -12.02 16.26 17.24
CA GLY A 436 -12.56 17.63 17.31
C GLY A 436 -11.66 18.69 17.96
N SER A 437 -10.68 18.28 18.77
CA SER A 437 -9.70 19.15 19.41
C SER A 437 -8.36 19.17 18.67
N SER A 438 -7.64 20.30 18.78
CA SER A 438 -6.25 20.36 18.34
C SER A 438 -5.37 19.40 19.13
N LEU A 439 -4.51 18.67 18.42
CA LEU A 439 -3.57 17.71 19.02
C LEU A 439 -2.19 17.77 18.37
N GLY A 440 -1.16 17.51 19.16
CA GLY A 440 0.23 17.41 18.75
C GLY A 440 0.69 15.96 18.68
N ILE A 441 1.41 15.61 17.62
CA ILE A 441 2.09 14.32 17.45
C ILE A 441 3.59 14.60 17.60
N PHE A 442 4.17 14.21 18.73
CA PHE A 442 5.52 14.56 19.14
C PHE A 442 6.56 13.63 18.51
N LYS A 443 7.77 14.15 18.29
CA LYS A 443 8.84 13.48 17.53
C LYS A 443 10.22 13.65 18.17
N HIS A 444 10.99 12.55 18.21
CA HIS A 444 12.35 12.52 18.74
C HIS A 444 13.47 12.60 17.70
N ASP A 445 13.11 12.59 16.42
CA ASP A 445 14.03 12.78 15.29
C ASP A 445 13.24 13.51 14.21
N ALA A 446 13.76 14.68 13.80
CA ALA A 446 13.12 15.54 12.82
C ALA A 446 13.86 15.63 11.46
N ASN A 447 14.70 14.63 11.15
CA ASN A 447 15.51 14.55 9.93
C ASN A 447 14.81 15.08 8.66
N ALA A 448 15.43 16.07 8.01
CA ALA A 448 14.90 16.76 6.85
C ALA A 448 14.57 15.84 5.64
N SER A 449 15.19 14.65 5.52
CA SER A 449 14.84 13.67 4.49
C SER A 449 13.60 12.83 4.80
N ALA A 450 13.12 12.83 6.06
CA ALA A 450 11.88 12.20 6.47
C ALA A 450 10.67 13.16 6.44
N ILE A 451 10.90 14.47 6.38
CA ILE A 451 9.84 15.48 6.25
C ILE A 451 9.14 15.31 4.90
N LEU A 452 7.82 15.11 4.95
CA LEU A 452 6.96 14.98 3.76
C LEU A 452 5.85 16.02 3.68
N TRP A 453 5.24 16.15 2.50
CA TRP A 453 4.06 16.95 2.28
C TRP A 453 2.83 16.31 2.95
N ASN A 454 2.14 17.10 3.76
CA ASN A 454 0.87 16.76 4.36
C ASN A 454 0.05 18.06 4.45
N PRO A 455 -0.96 18.28 3.59
CA PRO A 455 -1.62 19.59 3.44
C PRO A 455 -2.40 20.05 4.69
N THR A 456 -2.63 19.13 5.64
CA THR A 456 -3.31 19.34 6.93
C THR A 456 -2.34 19.35 8.11
N GLY A 457 -1.02 19.29 7.86
CA GLY A 457 0.02 19.27 8.89
C GLY A 457 0.68 20.63 9.07
N LEU A 458 0.89 21.00 10.34
CA LEU A 458 1.75 22.10 10.74
C LEU A 458 2.90 21.47 11.54
N LEU A 459 4.07 21.34 10.91
CA LEU A 459 5.26 20.77 11.55
C LEU A 459 6.04 21.90 12.22
N TYR A 460 6.17 21.82 13.55
CA TYR A 460 7.04 22.68 14.33
C TYR A 460 8.33 21.91 14.61
N LEU A 461 9.43 22.35 14.00
CA LEU A 461 10.79 21.90 14.33
C LEU A 461 11.29 22.75 15.48
N ARG A 462 11.85 22.18 16.55
CA ARG A 462 12.57 22.94 17.57
C ARG A 462 13.79 23.56 16.92
N ASP A 463 14.00 24.86 17.08
CA ASP A 463 15.21 25.51 16.57
C ASP A 463 16.42 24.90 17.31
N GLU A 464 17.54 24.66 16.62
CA GLU A 464 18.76 24.15 17.25
C GLU A 464 19.19 25.09 18.38
N GLN A 465 18.89 24.71 19.63
CA GLN A 465 19.19 25.51 20.81
C GLN A 465 20.71 25.70 20.85
N PRO A 466 21.23 26.92 20.60
CA PRO A 466 22.60 27.10 20.11
C PRO A 466 23.59 26.51 21.09
N ALA A 467 24.20 25.39 20.67
CA ALA A 467 24.68 24.33 21.56
C ALA A 467 25.40 24.90 22.78
N VAL A 468 24.73 24.82 23.94
CA VAL A 468 25.11 25.56 25.16
C VAL A 468 26.59 25.31 25.42
N PRO A 469 27.46 26.34 25.30
CA PRO A 469 28.90 26.14 25.28
C PRO A 469 29.28 25.42 26.58
N PRO A 470 29.94 24.25 26.49
CA PRO A 470 29.90 23.24 27.55
C PRO A 470 30.29 23.87 28.88
N SER A 471 29.33 23.89 29.82
CA SER A 471 29.45 24.60 31.09
C SER A 471 30.82 24.31 31.70
N PRO A 472 31.62 25.35 32.01
CA PRO A 472 33.06 25.20 32.21
C PRO A 472 33.32 24.18 33.31
N SER A 473 33.84 23.01 32.91
CA SER A 473 34.06 21.87 33.81
C SER A 473 34.83 22.33 35.05
N PRO A 474 34.44 21.91 36.27
CA PRO A 474 35.06 22.36 37.50
C PRO A 474 36.58 22.15 37.42
N SER A 475 37.32 23.24 37.62
CA SER A 475 38.69 23.39 37.15
C SER A 475 39.59 22.23 37.59
N PRO A 476 40.19 21.44 36.67
CA PRO A 476 41.19 20.46 37.05
C PRO A 476 42.41 21.17 37.64
N PRO A 477 43.08 20.60 38.66
CA PRO A 477 44.28 21.19 39.21
C PRO A 477 45.39 21.25 38.16
N ALA A 478 45.98 22.43 38.02
CA ALA A 478 47.07 22.71 37.09
C ALA A 478 48.45 22.48 37.76
N PRO A 479 49.53 22.39 36.97
CA PRO A 479 49.64 21.60 35.75
C PRO A 479 50.95 20.81 35.69
N ASP A 480 51.00 19.74 34.88
CA ASP A 480 52.28 19.12 34.52
C ASP A 480 52.30 18.57 33.09
N SER A 481 53.45 18.72 32.42
CA SER A 481 53.76 18.23 31.06
C SER A 481 52.85 18.68 29.88
N ALA A 482 53.40 19.54 29.01
CA ALA A 482 52.71 20.01 27.80
C ALA A 482 52.71 18.96 26.66
N ALA A 483 51.52 18.64 26.15
CA ALA A 483 51.35 17.90 24.89
C ALA A 483 51.07 18.89 23.74
N ALA A 484 52.03 19.05 22.83
CA ALA A 484 51.89 19.96 21.69
C ALA A 484 50.93 19.41 20.63
N ALA A 485 49.95 20.21 20.19
CA ALA A 485 49.09 19.86 19.07
C ALA A 485 49.92 19.78 17.78
N SER A 486 49.97 18.59 17.17
CA SER A 486 50.83 18.31 16.02
C SER A 486 50.25 18.92 14.73
N SER A 487 50.67 20.14 14.40
CA SER A 487 50.52 20.69 13.05
C SER A 487 51.20 19.76 12.04
N LEU A 488 50.49 19.41 10.95
CA LEU A 488 51.02 18.50 9.94
C LEU A 488 52.30 19.11 9.31
N SER A 489 53.40 18.36 9.40
CA SER A 489 54.67 18.73 8.78
C SER A 489 54.49 19.06 7.29
N ALA A 490 55.20 20.07 6.80
CA ALA A 490 55.19 20.45 5.38
C ALA A 490 55.53 19.27 4.45
N GLY A 491 56.31 18.30 4.93
CA GLY A 491 56.59 17.04 4.21
C GLY A 491 55.36 16.16 4.00
N ALA A 492 54.40 16.15 4.92
CA ALA A 492 53.14 15.41 4.78
C ALA A 492 52.23 16.07 3.73
N ILE A 493 52.16 17.41 3.72
CA ILE A 493 51.40 18.18 2.72
C ILE A 493 52.00 17.95 1.31
N ALA A 494 53.33 18.00 1.18
CA ALA A 494 54.02 17.68 -0.06
C ALA A 494 53.77 16.21 -0.51
N GLY A 495 53.78 15.26 0.43
CA GLY A 495 53.49 13.85 0.16
C GLY A 495 52.08 13.62 -0.41
N ILE A 496 51.07 14.30 0.13
CA ILE A 496 49.67 14.23 -0.35
C ILE A 496 49.55 14.83 -1.76
N ALA A 497 50.25 15.92 -2.05
CA ALA A 497 50.25 16.55 -3.37
C ALA A 497 50.91 15.64 -4.43
N VAL A 498 52.06 15.03 -4.12
CA VAL A 498 52.74 14.09 -5.04
C VAL A 498 51.94 12.79 -5.22
N GLY A 499 51.36 12.25 -4.13
CA GLY A 499 50.54 11.04 -4.16
C GLY A 499 49.28 11.19 -5.01
N SER A 500 48.57 12.32 -4.89
CA SER A 500 47.37 12.58 -5.68
C SER A 500 47.68 12.80 -7.18
N ALA A 501 48.80 13.46 -7.52
CA ALA A 501 49.27 13.56 -8.90
C ALA A 501 49.61 12.20 -9.52
N ALA A 502 50.29 11.31 -8.77
CA ALA A 502 50.60 9.96 -9.23
C ALA A 502 49.33 9.10 -9.43
N ALA A 503 48.35 9.20 -8.53
CA ALA A 503 47.06 8.51 -8.65
C ALA A 503 46.27 8.98 -9.88
N ALA A 504 46.23 10.30 -10.15
CA ALA A 504 45.60 10.85 -11.33
C ALA A 504 46.24 10.34 -12.63
N ALA A 505 47.57 10.29 -12.70
CA ALA A 505 48.29 9.74 -13.85
C ALA A 505 47.98 8.25 -14.08
N ALA A 506 47.89 7.45 -13.01
CA ALA A 506 47.52 6.04 -13.09
C ALA A 506 46.08 5.84 -13.62
N LEU A 507 45.12 6.65 -13.17
CA LEU A 507 43.73 6.62 -13.63
C LEU A 507 43.61 6.98 -15.12
N VAL A 508 44.34 7.99 -15.59
CA VAL A 508 44.41 8.34 -17.02
C VAL A 508 45.02 7.19 -17.84
N GLY A 509 46.09 6.57 -17.35
CA GLY A 509 46.70 5.39 -17.97
C GLY A 509 45.73 4.22 -18.11
N ALA A 510 44.97 3.92 -17.05
CA ALA A 510 43.94 2.87 -17.06
C ALA A 510 42.81 3.18 -18.05
N ALA A 511 42.33 4.42 -18.11
CA ALA A 511 41.30 4.85 -19.06
C ALA A 511 41.77 4.70 -20.53
N VAL A 512 43.01 5.12 -20.84
CA VAL A 512 43.61 4.97 -22.18
C VAL A 512 43.79 3.49 -22.55
N TRP A 513 44.19 2.65 -21.60
CA TRP A 513 44.31 1.20 -21.82
C TRP A 513 42.94 0.54 -22.10
N LEU A 514 41.92 0.86 -21.30
CA LEU A 514 40.54 0.38 -21.52
C LEU A 514 39.98 0.84 -22.87
N ALA A 515 40.24 2.09 -23.28
CA ALA A 515 39.85 2.60 -24.60
C ALA A 515 40.54 1.82 -25.75
N ARG A 516 41.86 1.55 -25.64
CA ARG A 516 42.58 0.70 -26.60
C ARG A 516 42.02 -0.73 -26.65
N ARG A 517 41.76 -1.35 -25.50
CA ARG A 517 41.21 -2.72 -25.40
C ARG A 517 39.79 -2.81 -25.99
N ARG A 518 38.94 -1.79 -25.78
CA ARG A 518 37.62 -1.67 -26.43
C ARG A 518 37.74 -1.51 -27.95
N ARG A 519 38.71 -0.75 -28.46
CA ARG A 519 38.95 -0.57 -29.91
C ARG A 519 39.43 -1.87 -30.58
N GLN A 520 40.30 -2.65 -29.94
CA GLN A 520 40.73 -3.96 -30.47
C GLN A 520 39.57 -4.96 -30.58
N ARG A 521 38.69 -5.04 -29.57
CA ARG A 521 37.51 -5.94 -29.62
C ARG A 521 36.58 -5.64 -30.81
N ARG A 522 36.38 -4.35 -31.15
CA ARG A 522 35.57 -3.97 -32.32
C ARG A 522 36.16 -4.44 -33.65
N LEU A 523 37.49 -4.42 -33.80
CA LEU A 523 38.15 -4.90 -35.03
C LEU A 523 37.97 -6.41 -35.24
N HIS A 524 38.12 -7.22 -34.18
CA HIS A 524 37.86 -8.67 -34.26
C HIS A 524 36.39 -8.99 -34.59
N GLN A 525 35.43 -8.24 -34.01
CA GLN A 525 34.01 -8.39 -34.31
C GLN A 525 33.64 -8.02 -35.76
N GLN A 526 34.39 -7.11 -36.39
CA GLN A 526 34.21 -6.77 -37.81
C GLN A 526 34.82 -7.84 -38.74
N GLY A 527 35.98 -8.41 -38.39
CA GLY A 527 36.57 -9.52 -39.15
C GLY A 527 35.70 -10.78 -39.16
N ALA A 528 35.04 -11.10 -38.05
CA ALA A 528 34.22 -12.30 -37.91
C ALA A 528 32.97 -12.35 -38.83
N LYS A 529 32.49 -11.20 -39.32
CA LYS A 529 31.25 -11.14 -40.15
C LYS A 529 31.46 -11.35 -41.65
N LEU A 530 32.69 -11.43 -42.14
CA LEU A 530 32.97 -11.55 -43.59
C LEU A 530 33.26 -12.98 -44.08
N ASN A 531 33.43 -13.94 -43.17
CA ASN A 531 33.75 -15.34 -43.50
C ASN A 531 32.57 -16.32 -43.30
N GLY A 532 31.36 -15.81 -43.06
CA GLY A 532 30.19 -16.58 -42.62
C GLY A 532 29.06 -16.72 -43.64
N SER A 533 29.38 -16.91 -44.93
CA SER A 533 28.37 -17.16 -45.98
C SER A 533 28.92 -18.14 -47.02
N GLY A 534 28.56 -19.42 -46.89
CA GLY A 534 29.12 -20.48 -47.72
C GLY A 534 28.46 -21.85 -47.55
N GLY A 535 27.30 -22.03 -48.18
CA GLY A 535 26.78 -23.34 -48.59
C GLY A 535 26.07 -24.20 -47.54
N SER A 536 24.78 -24.43 -47.76
CA SER A 536 24.30 -25.79 -48.06
C SER A 536 23.05 -25.70 -48.95
N SER A 537 22.75 -26.77 -49.68
CA SER A 537 21.65 -26.87 -50.64
C SER A 537 20.99 -28.26 -50.54
N SER A 538 19.93 -28.48 -51.33
CA SER A 538 19.02 -29.65 -51.31
C SER A 538 18.05 -29.71 -50.10
N GLU A 539 16.84 -30.27 -50.23
CA GLU A 539 16.21 -30.92 -51.40
C GLU A 539 14.72 -30.52 -51.55
N ARG A 540 14.07 -30.96 -52.64
CA ARG A 540 12.66 -30.64 -53.00
C ARG A 540 11.69 -31.77 -52.66
N VAL A 541 10.46 -31.41 -52.33
CA VAL A 541 9.23 -32.03 -52.89
C VAL A 541 8.27 -30.86 -53.25
N ALA A 542 7.38 -31.05 -54.22
CA ALA A 542 6.45 -30.03 -54.73
C ALA A 542 4.99 -30.50 -54.62
N ASP A 543 4.04 -29.60 -54.89
CA ASP A 543 2.81 -29.92 -55.64
C ASP A 543 2.10 -28.65 -56.14
N GLU A 544 1.40 -28.76 -57.28
CA GLU A 544 0.60 -27.72 -57.94
C GLU A 544 -0.91 -28.05 -57.86
N GLU A 545 -1.90 -27.17 -58.12
CA GLU A 545 -1.94 -25.81 -58.70
C GLU A 545 -2.84 -24.90 -57.78
N ALA A 546 -3.57 -23.82 -58.11
CA ALA A 546 -3.95 -23.18 -59.37
C ALA A 546 -4.18 -21.65 -59.23
N ALA A 547 -4.37 -20.94 -60.35
CA ALA A 547 -4.97 -19.59 -60.41
C ALA A 547 -6.32 -19.60 -61.17
N PRO A 548 -7.08 -18.49 -61.17
CA PRO A 548 -6.97 -17.57 -62.32
C PRO A 548 -7.04 -16.07 -61.94
N ALA A 549 -7.02 -15.18 -62.95
CA ALA A 549 -6.70 -13.76 -62.79
C ALA A 549 -7.70 -12.79 -63.46
N SER A 550 -7.30 -11.50 -63.55
CA SER A 550 -7.97 -10.31 -64.13
C SER A 550 -8.97 -9.58 -63.21
N GLY A 551 -9.03 -8.23 -63.23
CA GLY A 551 -8.16 -7.29 -63.96
C GLY A 551 -8.62 -5.82 -63.89
N ALA A 552 -8.01 -5.01 -64.78
CA ALA A 552 -8.27 -3.58 -65.07
C ALA A 552 -7.76 -2.51 -64.09
N ALA A 553 -7.19 -1.46 -64.69
CA ALA A 553 -6.92 -0.13 -64.10
C ALA A 553 -7.77 0.92 -64.85
N PRO A 554 -7.77 2.19 -64.41
CA PRO A 554 -7.35 3.25 -65.33
C PRO A 554 -6.50 4.35 -64.65
N ALA A 555 -6.14 5.39 -65.41
CA ALA A 555 -5.25 6.47 -64.94
C ALA A 555 -5.75 7.88 -65.32
N ALA A 556 -5.35 8.86 -64.49
CA ALA A 556 -5.18 10.30 -64.75
C ALA A 556 -6.31 11.14 -65.39
N ALA A 557 -6.71 12.23 -64.70
CA ALA A 557 -6.47 13.61 -65.17
C ALA A 557 -6.77 14.68 -64.09
N ALA A 558 -6.14 15.84 -64.25
CA ALA A 558 -6.02 16.97 -63.33
C ALA A 558 -7.30 17.78 -62.98
N ALA A 559 -7.29 18.41 -61.80
CA ALA A 559 -7.70 19.82 -61.59
C ALA A 559 -7.07 20.40 -60.31
N ALA A 560 -6.85 21.72 -60.31
CA ALA A 560 -6.56 22.57 -59.13
C ALA A 560 -7.67 23.67 -59.07
N PRO A 561 -7.73 24.66 -58.12
CA PRO A 561 -6.61 25.52 -57.73
C PRO A 561 -6.58 26.10 -56.28
N ASP A 562 -5.51 26.87 -56.04
CA ASP A 562 -5.41 28.10 -55.23
C ASP A 562 -5.42 28.09 -53.69
N ALA A 563 -4.84 29.18 -53.15
CA ALA A 563 -4.52 29.40 -51.75
C ALA A 563 -4.99 30.78 -51.25
N GLY A 564 -5.15 30.94 -49.92
CA GLY A 564 -5.54 32.18 -49.27
C GLY A 564 -4.92 32.33 -47.85
N PRO A 565 -4.58 33.55 -47.39
CA PRO A 565 -3.77 33.76 -46.18
C PRO A 565 -4.59 33.96 -44.89
N PRO A 566 -3.96 33.85 -43.69
CA PRO A 566 -4.62 34.04 -42.40
C PRO A 566 -4.77 35.52 -41.99
N PRO A 567 -5.78 35.88 -41.16
CA PRO A 567 -5.94 37.22 -40.60
C PRO A 567 -5.10 37.44 -39.32
N SER A 568 -4.69 38.69 -39.11
CA SER A 568 -3.87 39.15 -37.97
C SER A 568 -4.71 39.60 -36.76
N ALA A 569 -4.05 39.79 -35.62
CA ALA A 569 -4.68 40.24 -34.37
C ALA A 569 -5.04 41.74 -34.34
N PHE A 570 -6.18 42.05 -33.70
CA PHE A 570 -6.47 43.27 -32.95
C PHE A 570 -7.14 42.81 -31.63
N ALA A 571 -6.71 43.21 -30.43
CA ALA A 571 -6.57 44.56 -29.84
C ALA A 571 -7.92 45.15 -29.38
N ALA A 572 -7.91 45.75 -28.18
CA ALA A 572 -9.11 46.01 -27.39
C ALA A 572 -9.83 47.33 -27.73
N ALA A 573 -11.13 47.35 -27.48
CA ALA A 573 -11.92 48.56 -27.23
C ALA A 573 -13.02 48.24 -26.20
N ALA A 574 -13.32 49.18 -25.31
CA ALA A 574 -14.44 49.07 -24.37
C ALA A 574 -15.74 49.57 -25.00
N PHE A 575 -16.88 49.10 -24.51
CA PHE A 575 -18.15 49.79 -24.66
C PHE A 575 -18.96 49.71 -23.36
N ASP A 576 -19.24 50.89 -22.79
CA ASP A 576 -20.27 51.11 -21.79
C ASP A 576 -21.45 51.80 -22.50
N THR A 577 -22.66 51.22 -22.40
CA THR A 577 -23.91 51.99 -22.31
C THR A 577 -25.13 51.10 -21.99
N GLY A 578 -25.79 51.40 -20.87
CA GLY A 578 -27.26 51.51 -20.76
C GLY A 578 -28.16 50.30 -21.08
N GLY A 579 -28.65 49.63 -20.04
CA GLY A 579 -29.72 48.62 -20.14
C GLY A 579 -30.37 48.29 -18.78
N GLY A 580 -31.11 49.23 -18.21
CA GLY A 580 -31.65 49.10 -16.85
C GLY A 580 -32.94 48.28 -16.73
N SER A 581 -33.08 47.55 -15.63
CA SER A 581 -34.36 47.08 -15.09
C SER A 581 -34.31 47.05 -13.56
N SER A 582 -35.48 47.13 -12.91
CA SER A 582 -35.63 47.53 -11.51
C SER A 582 -35.47 46.42 -10.48
N SER A 583 -34.73 46.69 -9.41
CA SER A 583 -34.76 45.91 -8.17
C SER A 583 -36.10 46.03 -7.41
N PRO A 584 -36.58 44.97 -6.76
CA PRO A 584 -37.30 45.07 -5.50
C PRO A 584 -36.31 44.94 -4.32
N ALA A 585 -36.47 45.77 -3.28
CA ALA A 585 -35.65 45.68 -2.07
C ALA A 585 -36.26 44.68 -1.06
N PRO A 586 -35.46 43.85 -0.36
CA PRO A 586 -35.94 43.11 0.80
C PRO A 586 -36.18 44.07 1.97
N GLN A 587 -37.36 44.00 2.58
CA GLN A 587 -37.77 44.90 3.66
C GLN A 587 -37.17 44.46 5.02
N SER A 588 -36.86 45.43 5.87
CA SER A 588 -36.50 45.19 7.27
C SER A 588 -37.73 44.79 8.08
N LEU A 589 -37.76 43.57 8.62
CA LEU A 589 -38.78 43.12 9.58
C LEU A 589 -38.15 42.72 10.92
N THR A 590 -38.28 43.62 11.88
CA THR A 590 -38.00 43.38 13.30
C THR A 590 -39.19 42.71 13.99
N SER A 591 -39.07 41.43 14.34
CA SER A 591 -39.73 40.83 15.51
C SER A 591 -39.23 39.41 15.78
N GLN A 592 -38.56 39.21 16.94
CA GLN A 592 -38.27 37.87 17.46
C GLN A 592 -39.37 37.45 18.44
N PRO A 593 -39.94 36.23 18.32
CA PRO A 593 -40.48 35.50 19.45
C PRO A 593 -39.35 34.69 20.11
N SER A 594 -39.10 34.91 21.41
CA SER A 594 -38.11 34.16 22.18
C SER A 594 -38.63 32.76 22.53
N VAL A 595 -38.11 31.74 21.85
CA VAL A 595 -38.31 30.34 22.25
C VAL A 595 -37.37 30.04 23.42
N GLY A 596 -37.94 29.66 24.57
CA GLY A 596 -37.17 29.35 25.77
C GLY A 596 -36.33 28.08 25.62
N VAL A 597 -35.06 28.15 26.00
CA VAL A 597 -34.20 26.96 26.12
C VAL A 597 -34.64 26.15 27.34
N GLY A 598 -34.98 24.88 27.14
CA GLY A 598 -35.37 23.98 28.23
C GLY A 598 -34.20 23.64 29.14
N GLU A 599 -34.38 23.83 30.44
CA GLU A 599 -33.38 23.54 31.47
C GLU A 599 -33.26 22.01 31.67
N LEU A 600 -32.08 21.44 31.40
CA LEU A 600 -31.77 20.03 31.67
C LEU A 600 -31.04 19.89 33.02
N PRO A 601 -31.38 18.88 33.85
CA PRO A 601 -31.04 18.87 35.27
C PRO A 601 -29.56 18.54 35.55
N HIS A 602 -29.04 19.15 36.62
CA HIS A 602 -27.72 18.84 37.17
C HIS A 602 -27.60 17.35 37.56
N LEU A 603 -26.58 16.68 37.03
CA LEU A 603 -26.00 15.48 37.66
C LEU A 603 -24.95 15.91 38.70
N PRO A 604 -24.87 15.23 39.87
CA PRO A 604 -24.00 15.66 40.97
C PRO A 604 -22.53 15.33 40.74
N SER A 605 -21.66 16.23 41.19
CA SER A 605 -20.21 15.99 41.28
C SER A 605 -19.91 14.86 42.27
N MET A 606 -19.12 13.87 41.84
CA MET A 606 -18.60 12.78 42.66
C MET A 606 -17.09 12.95 42.82
N SER A 607 -16.65 13.48 43.96
CA SER A 607 -15.23 13.57 44.31
C SER A 607 -14.67 12.22 44.76
N SER A 608 -13.84 11.59 43.92
CA SER A 608 -13.21 10.31 44.24
C SER A 608 -11.88 10.50 44.97
N THR A 609 -11.94 10.66 46.29
CA THR A 609 -10.77 10.52 47.17
C THR A 609 -10.64 9.08 47.64
N VAL A 610 -9.63 8.33 47.15
CA VAL A 610 -9.39 6.94 47.58
C VAL A 610 -7.97 6.78 48.10
N LEU A 611 -7.84 6.77 49.43
CA LEU A 611 -6.69 6.18 50.11
C LEU A 611 -6.81 4.65 50.08
N GLY A 612 -5.68 3.95 49.96
CA GLY A 612 -5.67 2.50 49.75
C GLY A 612 -6.01 1.67 50.99
N ALA A 613 -6.61 0.50 50.75
CA ALA A 613 -6.66 -0.62 51.67
C ALA A 613 -6.38 -1.91 50.90
N GLY A 614 -5.57 -2.81 51.44
CA GLY A 614 -5.20 -4.06 50.77
C GLY A 614 -6.29 -5.12 50.87
N MET A 615 -6.37 -6.00 49.87
CA MET A 615 -7.23 -7.19 49.84
C MET A 615 -6.38 -8.47 49.79
N PRO A 616 -6.81 -9.58 50.42
CA PRO A 616 -6.01 -10.78 50.59
C PRO A 616 -5.99 -11.68 49.35
N HIS A 617 -5.02 -12.59 49.27
CA HIS A 617 -5.03 -13.68 48.30
C HIS A 617 -6.19 -14.66 48.56
N ALA A 618 -6.88 -15.05 47.49
CA ALA A 618 -7.74 -16.24 47.43
C ALA A 618 -7.11 -17.25 46.44
N PRO A 619 -7.24 -18.57 46.66
CA PRO A 619 -6.53 -19.58 45.89
C PRO A 619 -7.15 -19.82 44.51
N SER A 620 -6.30 -20.16 43.52
CA SER A 620 -6.72 -20.54 42.18
C SER A 620 -7.39 -21.91 42.16
N LEU A 621 -8.69 -21.97 41.86
CA LEU A 621 -9.37 -23.19 41.45
C LEU A 621 -9.02 -23.49 39.98
N ALA A 622 -8.26 -24.55 39.73
CA ALA A 622 -7.97 -25.02 38.38
C ALA A 622 -9.15 -25.84 37.81
N LEU A 623 -9.48 -25.64 36.54
CA LEU A 623 -10.53 -26.43 35.85
C LEU A 623 -10.02 -27.85 35.55
N PRO A 624 -10.74 -28.92 35.99
CA PRO A 624 -10.35 -30.30 35.67
C PRO A 624 -10.36 -30.63 34.17
N GLU A 625 -11.20 -29.94 33.39
CA GLU A 625 -11.36 -30.16 31.94
C GLU A 625 -10.06 -29.92 31.17
N LEU A 626 -9.25 -28.95 31.58
CA LEU A 626 -7.95 -28.68 30.95
C LEU A 626 -6.95 -29.83 31.19
N GLN A 627 -7.00 -30.49 32.35
CA GLN A 627 -6.17 -31.67 32.61
C GLN A 627 -6.63 -32.90 31.82
N GLN A 628 -7.94 -33.05 31.58
CA GLN A 628 -8.46 -34.10 30.69
C GLN A 628 -8.04 -33.86 29.23
N LEU A 629 -8.03 -32.61 28.75
CA LEU A 629 -7.63 -32.29 27.38
C LEU A 629 -6.14 -32.60 27.13
N ILE A 630 -5.27 -32.27 28.10
CA ILE A 630 -3.84 -32.60 28.04
C ILE A 630 -3.62 -34.12 28.06
N GLN A 631 -4.27 -34.85 28.97
CA GLN A 631 -4.16 -36.31 29.04
C GLN A 631 -4.67 -37.00 27.76
N ALA A 632 -5.68 -36.44 27.09
CA ALA A 632 -6.16 -36.94 25.80
C ALA A 632 -5.14 -36.72 24.66
N GLN A 633 -4.42 -35.58 24.66
CA GLN A 633 -3.35 -35.32 23.69
C GLN A 633 -2.13 -36.22 23.92
N ASP A 634 -1.68 -36.36 25.16
CA ASP A 634 -0.54 -37.24 25.50
C ASP A 634 -0.83 -38.71 25.11
N ALA A 635 -2.04 -39.19 25.37
CA ALA A 635 -2.48 -40.53 24.98
C ALA A 635 -2.48 -40.74 23.45
N ALA A 636 -2.94 -39.74 22.68
CA ALA A 636 -2.93 -39.79 21.21
C ALA A 636 -1.50 -39.82 20.62
N VAL A 637 -0.55 -39.07 21.22
CA VAL A 637 0.84 -39.07 20.78
C VAL A 637 1.53 -40.42 21.04
N THR A 638 1.18 -41.11 22.14
CA THR A 638 1.75 -42.45 22.43
C THR A 638 1.19 -43.61 21.60
N SER A 639 0.12 -43.44 20.81
CA SER A 639 -0.54 -44.55 20.12
C SER A 639 -0.02 -44.87 18.70
N SER A 640 0.97 -44.14 18.19
CA SER A 640 1.37 -44.16 16.77
C SER A 640 2.76 -44.72 16.46
N SER A 641 3.43 -45.38 17.42
CA SER A 641 4.79 -45.92 17.25
C SER A 641 4.92 -47.38 17.70
N GLY A 642 4.65 -48.30 16.77
CA GLY A 642 4.81 -49.74 16.97
C GLY A 642 6.18 -50.26 16.52
N ASP A 643 6.94 -50.78 17.49
CA ASP A 643 7.97 -51.83 17.37
C ASP A 643 9.17 -51.66 16.41
N SER A 644 10.27 -51.13 16.96
CA SER A 644 11.64 -51.65 16.71
C SER A 644 12.58 -51.14 17.80
N GLY A 645 13.03 -52.02 18.70
CA GLY A 645 13.76 -51.63 19.91
C GLY A 645 15.23 -51.21 19.71
N GLY A 646 15.60 -50.06 20.29
CA GLY A 646 16.99 -49.60 20.40
C GLY A 646 17.12 -48.45 21.39
N ALA A 647 17.58 -48.72 22.62
CA ALA A 647 17.65 -47.71 23.67
C ALA A 647 18.85 -46.77 23.49
N ALA A 648 18.58 -45.48 23.22
CA ALA A 648 19.56 -44.40 23.18
C ALA A 648 19.06 -43.21 24.03
N SER A 649 19.99 -42.47 24.63
CA SER A 649 19.68 -41.40 25.61
C SER A 649 19.13 -40.13 24.96
N PRO A 650 18.20 -39.41 25.62
CA PRO A 650 17.69 -38.12 25.14
C PRO A 650 18.68 -36.98 25.44
N SER A 651 19.75 -36.89 24.64
CA SER A 651 20.72 -35.77 24.67
C SER A 651 20.94 -35.11 23.31
N ASP A 652 20.86 -35.89 22.23
CA ASP A 652 21.29 -35.45 20.89
C ASP A 652 20.11 -35.13 19.98
N ALA A 653 19.30 -34.15 20.39
CA ALA A 653 18.36 -33.44 19.51
C ALA A 653 19.12 -32.51 18.55
N GLN A 654 20.11 -33.06 17.84
CA GLN A 654 20.99 -32.35 16.93
C GLN A 654 20.17 -31.89 15.72
N GLN A 655 19.83 -30.60 15.69
CA GLN A 655 19.02 -29.99 14.63
C GLN A 655 19.58 -30.39 13.27
N GLN A 656 18.76 -31.05 12.44
CA GLN A 656 19.22 -31.54 11.14
C GLN A 656 19.56 -30.35 10.23
N LEU A 657 20.85 -30.07 10.10
CA LEU A 657 21.38 -29.11 9.15
C LEU A 657 21.02 -29.58 7.74
N LEU A 658 20.45 -28.67 6.95
CA LEU A 658 19.98 -28.93 5.60
C LEU A 658 21.11 -29.53 4.74
N ALA A 659 21.01 -30.82 4.45
CA ALA A 659 22.02 -31.55 3.70
C ALA A 659 21.86 -31.32 2.19
N ALA A 660 22.96 -31.40 1.43
CA ALA A 660 22.93 -31.37 -0.03
C ALA A 660 21.95 -32.38 -0.65
N ALA A 661 21.80 -33.56 -0.02
CA ALA A 661 20.88 -34.61 -0.43
C ALA A 661 19.39 -34.31 -0.14
N GLN A 662 19.07 -33.26 0.60
CA GLN A 662 17.70 -32.78 0.87
C GLN A 662 17.26 -31.66 -0.09
N LEU A 663 18.19 -31.04 -0.83
CA LEU A 663 17.85 -30.02 -1.84
C LEU A 663 17.01 -30.64 -2.99
N PRO A 664 16.07 -29.90 -3.59
CA PRO A 664 15.41 -30.29 -4.85
C PRO A 664 16.42 -30.60 -5.96
N GLN A 665 16.14 -31.58 -6.82
CA GLN A 665 17.11 -32.08 -7.82
C GLN A 665 17.71 -30.97 -8.69
N GLY A 666 16.89 -30.08 -9.24
CA GLY A 666 17.36 -28.95 -10.08
C GLY A 666 18.19 -27.88 -9.36
N LEU A 667 18.36 -27.97 -8.02
CA LEU A 667 19.34 -27.17 -7.27
C LEU A 667 20.62 -27.93 -6.95
N ARG A 668 20.64 -29.27 -7.02
CA ARG A 668 21.86 -30.08 -6.79
C ARG A 668 22.88 -29.86 -7.90
N ASP A 669 22.40 -29.74 -9.13
CA ASP A 669 23.22 -29.40 -10.31
C ASP A 669 23.80 -27.96 -10.26
N PHE A 670 23.35 -27.16 -9.28
CA PHE A 670 23.76 -25.78 -9.01
C PHE A 670 24.36 -25.62 -7.59
N LEU A 671 24.72 -26.74 -6.96
CA LEU A 671 25.42 -26.75 -5.68
C LEU A 671 26.90 -26.39 -5.88
N VAL A 672 27.29 -25.27 -5.31
CA VAL A 672 28.63 -24.70 -5.35
C VAL A 672 29.39 -25.11 -4.09
N ASP A 673 30.60 -25.62 -4.28
CA ASP A 673 31.52 -25.96 -3.19
C ASP A 673 31.88 -24.68 -2.38
N PRO A 674 31.71 -24.66 -1.04
CA PRO A 674 32.14 -23.55 -0.19
C PRO A 674 33.56 -23.05 -0.44
N ASP A 675 34.51 -23.92 -0.77
CA ASP A 675 35.91 -23.53 -1.00
C ASP A 675 36.14 -22.95 -2.42
N SER A 676 35.17 -23.07 -3.34
CA SER A 676 35.26 -22.52 -4.70
C SER A 676 34.94 -21.03 -4.81
N PHE A 677 34.36 -20.44 -3.77
CA PHE A 677 34.09 -18.99 -3.69
C PHE A 677 34.69 -18.37 -2.43
N HIS A 678 34.97 -17.06 -2.48
CA HIS A 678 35.47 -16.32 -1.33
C HIS A 678 34.88 -14.92 -1.24
N TYR A 679 34.51 -14.51 -0.02
CA TYR A 679 33.99 -13.17 0.24
C TYR A 679 35.08 -12.10 0.05
N CYS A 680 34.73 -11.04 -0.68
CA CYS A 680 35.57 -9.86 -0.80
C CYS A 680 35.68 -9.15 0.56
N ARG A 681 36.88 -8.68 0.88
CA ARG A 681 37.14 -7.86 2.07
C ARG A 681 37.47 -6.43 1.68
N LEU A 682 37.02 -5.49 2.50
CA LEU A 682 37.44 -4.09 2.44
C LEU A 682 38.88 -3.96 2.99
N PRO A 683 39.60 -2.84 2.74
CA PRO A 683 40.97 -2.65 3.24
C PRO A 683 41.13 -2.73 4.77
N ASN A 684 40.04 -2.61 5.53
CA ASN A 684 40.00 -2.77 6.99
C ASN A 684 39.74 -4.23 7.45
N GLY A 685 39.78 -5.21 6.53
CA GLY A 685 39.57 -6.63 6.80
C GLY A 685 38.11 -7.08 6.96
N LYS A 686 37.14 -6.15 7.09
CA LYS A 686 35.72 -6.49 7.15
C LYS A 686 35.23 -7.03 5.80
N LEU A 687 34.19 -7.87 5.83
CA LEU A 687 33.52 -8.32 4.61
C LEU A 687 32.89 -7.11 3.88
N HIS A 688 32.89 -7.16 2.55
CA HIS A 688 32.28 -6.14 1.71
C HIS A 688 30.76 -6.40 1.64
N GLU A 689 30.03 -5.93 2.66
CA GLU A 689 28.56 -5.97 2.69
C GLU A 689 28.00 -5.02 1.60
N LEU A 690 27.15 -5.56 0.74
CA LEU A 690 26.41 -4.83 -0.31
C LEU A 690 25.05 -4.34 0.19
N GLY A 691 24.49 -5.01 1.20
CA GLY A 691 23.26 -4.65 1.87
C GLY A 691 22.78 -5.74 2.82
N SER A 692 21.80 -5.42 3.66
CA SER A 692 21.20 -6.34 4.63
C SER A 692 19.72 -6.07 4.80
N GLY A 693 18.93 -7.11 5.08
CA GLY A 693 17.49 -6.99 5.29
C GLY A 693 16.89 -8.21 5.99
N ALA A 694 15.57 -8.26 6.11
CA ALA A 694 14.87 -9.28 6.91
C ALA A 694 15.12 -10.74 6.50
N SER A 695 15.55 -11.00 5.25
CA SER A 695 15.85 -12.34 4.74
C SER A 695 17.34 -12.68 4.73
N GLY A 696 18.23 -11.84 5.28
CA GLY A 696 19.66 -12.12 5.38
C GLY A 696 20.57 -10.95 4.98
N LYS A 697 21.84 -11.27 4.75
CA LYS A 697 22.89 -10.30 4.40
C LYS A 697 23.52 -10.61 3.05
N VAL A 698 23.75 -9.60 2.22
CA VAL A 698 24.34 -9.73 0.89
C VAL A 698 25.76 -9.20 0.92
N TYR A 699 26.72 -10.03 0.52
CA TYR A 699 28.14 -9.70 0.43
C TYR A 699 28.63 -9.76 -1.02
N LYS A 700 29.64 -8.96 -1.35
CA LYS A 700 30.40 -9.17 -2.59
C LYS A 700 31.33 -10.36 -2.40
N ALA A 701 31.34 -11.28 -3.34
CA ALA A 701 32.22 -12.44 -3.36
C ALA A 701 32.84 -12.66 -4.75
N VAL A 702 33.80 -13.58 -4.84
CA VAL A 702 34.39 -14.08 -6.08
C VAL A 702 34.12 -15.57 -6.19
N LEU A 703 33.55 -16.01 -7.31
CA LEU A 703 33.38 -17.42 -7.68
C LEU A 703 34.16 -17.66 -8.98
N HIS A 704 35.09 -18.62 -8.99
CA HIS A 704 35.93 -18.95 -10.17
C HIS A 704 36.65 -17.76 -10.85
N GLY A 705 36.85 -16.65 -10.13
CA GLY A 705 37.48 -15.42 -10.64
C GLY A 705 36.51 -14.34 -11.13
N GLU A 706 35.20 -14.60 -11.16
CA GLU A 706 34.16 -13.60 -11.47
C GLU A 706 33.50 -13.07 -10.19
N PHE A 707 33.09 -11.80 -10.18
CA PHE A 707 32.41 -11.20 -9.03
C PHE A 707 30.93 -11.55 -8.99
N VAL A 708 30.46 -12.02 -7.83
CA VAL A 708 29.08 -12.40 -7.56
C VAL A 708 28.56 -11.71 -6.29
N ALA A 709 27.24 -11.58 -6.18
CA ALA A 709 26.58 -11.28 -4.91
C ALA A 709 26.29 -12.60 -4.18
N ALA A 710 26.62 -12.67 -2.89
CA ALA A 710 26.45 -13.83 -2.03
C ALA A 710 25.53 -13.47 -0.86
N LYS A 711 24.28 -13.92 -0.90
CA LYS A 711 23.28 -13.70 0.14
C LYS A 711 23.32 -14.84 1.16
N GLU A 712 23.79 -14.55 2.37
CA GLU A 712 23.75 -15.45 3.51
C GLU A 712 22.36 -15.44 4.19
N ILE A 713 21.83 -16.64 4.47
CA ILE A 713 20.62 -16.89 5.26
C ILE A 713 20.98 -17.90 6.36
N GLU A 714 20.65 -17.63 7.62
CA GLU A 714 20.81 -18.62 8.70
C GLU A 714 19.72 -19.69 8.57
N ILE A 715 20.13 -20.93 8.26
CA ILE A 715 19.24 -22.08 8.03
C ILE A 715 19.35 -23.13 9.14
N GLY A 716 20.36 -23.04 10.02
CA GLY A 716 20.54 -23.96 11.14
C GLY A 716 19.59 -23.70 12.33
N THR A 717 19.02 -22.50 12.44
CA THR A 717 18.26 -22.08 13.64
C THR A 717 16.76 -22.37 13.58
N ASN A 718 16.14 -22.33 12.40
CA ASN A 718 14.69 -22.56 12.22
C ASN A 718 14.41 -23.27 10.88
N PRO A 719 13.63 -24.38 10.84
CA PRO A 719 13.18 -25.01 9.59
C PRO A 719 12.43 -24.08 8.63
N ASP A 720 11.72 -23.04 9.09
CA ASP A 720 11.07 -22.05 8.21
C ASP A 720 12.08 -21.28 7.36
N LEU A 721 13.28 -21.06 7.90
CA LEU A 721 14.39 -20.42 7.19
C LEU A 721 15.06 -21.39 6.20
N GLN A 722 15.12 -22.70 6.53
CA GLN A 722 15.50 -23.74 5.56
C GLN A 722 14.53 -23.77 4.37
N GLN A 723 13.22 -23.83 4.64
CA GLN A 723 12.19 -23.79 3.60
C GLN A 723 12.21 -22.50 2.80
N THR A 724 12.46 -21.35 3.44
CA THR A 724 12.55 -20.05 2.76
C THR A 724 13.77 -19.95 1.87
N PHE A 725 14.94 -20.42 2.32
CA PHE A 725 16.16 -20.52 1.50
C PHE A 725 15.93 -21.41 0.26
N VAL A 726 15.37 -22.61 0.43
CA VAL A 726 15.08 -23.51 -0.70
C VAL A 726 14.05 -22.90 -1.65
N ARG A 727 12.99 -22.28 -1.12
CA ARG A 727 11.93 -21.61 -1.90
C ARG A 727 12.44 -20.41 -2.70
N GLU A 728 13.36 -19.63 -2.14
CA GLU A 728 14.00 -18.51 -2.84
C GLU A 728 14.95 -19.03 -3.93
N ALA A 729 15.77 -20.04 -3.64
CA ALA A 729 16.65 -20.67 -4.61
C ALA A 729 15.90 -21.27 -5.81
N VAL A 730 14.81 -22.02 -5.59
CA VAL A 730 13.98 -22.59 -6.67
C VAL A 730 13.38 -21.48 -7.54
N ARG A 731 12.85 -20.42 -6.94
CA ARG A 731 12.27 -19.27 -7.68
C ARG A 731 13.33 -18.56 -8.53
N LEU A 732 14.50 -18.27 -7.97
CA LEU A 732 15.59 -17.62 -8.69
C LEU A 732 16.13 -18.50 -9.84
N HIS A 733 16.25 -19.81 -9.64
CA HIS A 733 16.66 -20.75 -10.69
C HIS A 733 15.68 -20.78 -11.89
N GLN A 734 14.37 -20.67 -11.61
CA GLN A 734 13.31 -20.65 -12.61
C GLN A 734 13.21 -19.31 -13.36
N LEU A 735 13.47 -18.18 -12.69
CA LEU A 735 13.29 -16.83 -13.24
C LEU A 735 14.48 -16.37 -14.10
N ARG A 736 14.60 -16.94 -15.31
CA ARG A 736 15.66 -16.60 -16.27
C ARG A 736 15.22 -15.49 -17.23
N HIS A 737 15.43 -14.23 -16.85
CA HIS A 737 15.14 -13.07 -17.70
C HIS A 737 16.24 -11.99 -17.62
N ALA A 738 16.51 -11.28 -18.73
CA ALA A 738 17.63 -10.34 -18.84
C ALA A 738 17.53 -9.07 -17.96
N THR A 739 16.35 -8.83 -17.36
CA THR A 739 16.10 -7.74 -16.41
C THR A 739 15.90 -8.22 -14.96
N VAL A 740 16.16 -9.51 -14.70
CA VAL A 740 16.12 -10.12 -13.36
C VAL A 740 17.56 -10.49 -13.00
N VAL A 741 17.93 -10.35 -11.72
CA VAL A 741 19.27 -10.70 -11.23
C VAL A 741 19.53 -12.19 -11.45
N GLY A 742 20.52 -12.53 -12.26
CA GLY A 742 20.80 -13.92 -12.62
C GLY A 742 21.12 -14.81 -11.41
N PHE A 743 20.51 -16.00 -11.35
CA PHE A 743 20.88 -17.05 -10.41
C PHE A 743 22.16 -17.76 -10.88
N VAL A 744 23.15 -17.86 -9.99
CA VAL A 744 24.45 -18.49 -10.27
C VAL A 744 24.54 -19.86 -9.58
N GLY A 745 24.09 -19.97 -8.33
CA GLY A 745 24.08 -21.25 -7.60
C GLY A 745 23.69 -21.12 -6.13
N VAL A 746 23.84 -22.22 -5.39
CA VAL A 746 23.67 -22.27 -3.93
C VAL A 746 24.87 -22.93 -3.25
N ALA A 747 25.21 -22.52 -2.05
CA ALA A 747 26.19 -23.22 -1.19
C ALA A 747 25.64 -23.41 0.23
N LEU A 748 26.19 -24.39 0.95
CA LEU A 748 25.82 -24.73 2.33
C LEU A 748 27.07 -24.62 3.20
N VAL A 749 27.08 -23.67 4.14
CA VAL A 749 28.26 -23.26 4.91
C VAL A 749 27.93 -23.30 6.40
N GLY A 750 28.09 -24.47 7.02
CA GLY A 750 27.75 -24.68 8.43
C GLY A 750 26.25 -24.48 8.69
N THR A 751 25.90 -23.47 9.50
CA THR A 751 24.50 -23.09 9.77
C THR A 751 23.86 -22.25 8.67
N LYS A 752 24.60 -21.88 7.60
CA LYS A 752 24.14 -20.92 6.59
C LYS A 752 23.86 -21.55 5.23
N GLY A 753 22.78 -21.09 4.61
CA GLY A 753 22.55 -21.23 3.18
C GLY A 753 23.03 -19.97 2.48
N VAL A 754 23.78 -20.10 1.39
CA VAL A 754 24.27 -18.97 0.60
C VAL A 754 23.67 -19.03 -0.80
N LEU A 755 22.92 -18.00 -1.20
CA LEU A 755 22.47 -17.83 -2.58
C LEU A 755 23.51 -17.02 -3.35
N LEU A 756 23.99 -17.54 -4.47
CA LEU A 756 24.97 -16.91 -5.35
C LEU A 756 24.26 -16.33 -6.57
N GLN A 757 24.49 -15.04 -6.83
CA GLN A 757 23.72 -14.21 -7.76
C GLN A 757 24.64 -13.30 -8.60
N GLU A 758 24.16 -12.88 -9.77
CA GLU A 758 24.84 -11.88 -10.62
C GLU A 758 25.09 -10.57 -9.85
N LEU A 759 26.31 -10.02 -9.92
CA LEU A 759 26.63 -8.74 -9.30
C LEU A 759 26.28 -7.56 -10.22
N CYS A 760 25.20 -6.84 -9.92
CA CYS A 760 24.78 -5.66 -10.67
C CYS A 760 25.55 -4.38 -10.25
N GLU A 761 26.79 -4.23 -10.72
CA GLU A 761 27.58 -3.00 -10.51
C GLU A 761 27.09 -1.82 -11.38
N GLY A 762 26.00 -1.17 -10.95
CA GLY A 762 25.54 0.10 -11.54
C GLY A 762 25.04 0.00 -12.99
N ARG A 763 24.07 -0.88 -13.23
CA ARG A 763 23.24 -0.88 -14.45
C ARG A 763 22.17 0.22 -14.38
#